data_AF-A0A9D7RZR2-F1
#
_entry.id   AF-A0A9D7RZR2-F1
#
_cell.length_a   1.000
_cell.length_b   1.000
_cell.length_c   1.000
_cell.angle_alpha   90.00
_cell.angle_beta   90.00
_cell.angle_gamma   90.00
#
_symmetry.space_group_name_H-M   'P 1'
#
loop_
_entity.id
_entity.type
_entity.pdbx_description
1 polymer ?
#
loop_
_entity_poly.entity_id
_entity_poly.type
_entity_poly.pdbx_seq_one_letter_code
_entity_poly.pdbx_strand_id
1 'polypeptide(L)'
;MSGIVIVESSATLSHLLQRTLSASQQVVERVVNTYAEASALLEAVDAGTLKFKVLVIGAPARPGAEFEALLAHLGEGRAPSLPVLVLSHEKTPYLSEWLARRRNAFLLLWSNFGRIPAALKQLLPPEIGEGEGEGAVALVGASAEPPLRPVLAAPLKVLFVDDSQSVRFAYRQLLENNGFVVDTAASVQEGFAKGQSGAYDLAIVDYYLPDGSGDELTRRLTQSPASKSMPIAIITGSYKDAIIKKCLEAGAMECMFKNEVLELTLARIKALARTIQAQKSVEAERVRLDGILRSVGDGVYGVDGAGVITFANPAATSMLGYALETDLIGRAAHALIHYAAGDGEPISTGDSPLARAYSAGSELKSYETVFWTHAKLALPVECTVLPLAIGGRREGTVVVFRNISERKSADRLRWELLHDQLTGLANRRCLIQALTTELDRRRDRGGYSALLYVDIDRFNMIVDNAGQQSADRVLVDVGHLLSQRLRQDDLLARLEDDHYAMLLSGVQLENLFTIADSYRELLAQVKFPMYGRQLAVSGSVGVAILSGEAPSAEYVIEHARLACHDAKRRGRDQTQIYVSGSDARIARELDSAWIVRLKEALHEDRFLLLTQPILPVAEIRNADEAALRAQGWRLHQHSSGEALFELLIRMVNRDGQLVSPSVFVPLAERVGMMPKIDLWVIARALRFLATLPSNTRVGLTVNLSNATLQDPESLKLIINMIEGSGVPASRLIFEVTETSEIGSLHSARRFMQALRTQGVRFALDDFGTGFSSISHLKHLPVDFVKIEGSLITDLTESSRDRTMVASMVSLAHALELKVIAEHVDSQHTLRWLADCGADYAQGHFLGEPVRLEEIDFRALNAVPEA
;
A
#
# COMPACT_ATOMS: atom_id res chain seq x y z
N MET A 1 -67.40 -13.26 37.60
CA MET A 1 -68.55 -13.98 36.98
C MET A 1 -67.98 -14.75 35.81
N SER A 2 -67.91 -16.07 35.75
CA SER A 2 -68.66 -17.19 36.33
C SER A 2 -67.61 -18.33 36.41
N GLY A 3 -67.49 -19.11 37.48
CA GLY A 3 -66.35 -20.00 37.71
C GLY A 3 -66.51 -21.41 37.12
N ILE A 4 -65.60 -22.30 37.52
CA ILE A 4 -65.58 -23.72 37.12
C ILE A 4 -66.48 -24.52 38.06
N VAL A 5 -67.37 -25.35 37.51
CA VAL A 5 -68.13 -26.35 38.28
C VAL A 5 -67.52 -27.73 38.06
N ILE A 6 -67.23 -28.45 39.14
CA ILE A 6 -66.68 -29.81 39.12
C ILE A 6 -67.79 -30.80 39.47
N VAL A 7 -67.94 -31.85 38.67
CA VAL A 7 -68.80 -33.01 38.94
C VAL A 7 -67.90 -34.23 39.07
N GLU A 8 -67.64 -34.66 40.30
CA GLU A 8 -66.80 -35.82 40.59
C GLU A 8 -67.21 -36.49 41.91
N SER A 9 -67.60 -37.76 41.81
CA SER A 9 -68.05 -38.58 42.93
C SER A 9 -66.94 -39.05 43.88
N SER A 10 -65.70 -39.15 43.39
CA SER A 10 -64.54 -39.54 44.18
C SER A 10 -63.94 -38.34 44.91
N ALA A 11 -63.96 -38.36 46.25
CA ALA A 11 -63.36 -37.32 47.08
C ALA A 11 -61.87 -37.09 46.75
N THR A 12 -61.13 -38.17 46.45
CA THR A 12 -59.70 -38.11 46.10
C THR A 12 -59.46 -37.41 44.77
N LEU A 13 -60.25 -37.74 43.75
CA LEU A 13 -60.13 -37.13 42.42
C LEU A 13 -60.63 -35.68 42.43
N SER A 14 -61.72 -35.41 43.15
CA SER A 14 -62.24 -34.05 43.35
C SER A 14 -61.21 -33.14 44.04
N HIS A 15 -60.51 -33.63 45.08
CA HIS A 15 -59.45 -32.87 45.74
C HIS A 15 -58.23 -32.65 44.81
N LEU A 16 -57.86 -33.64 44.00
CA LEU A 16 -56.80 -33.50 43.00
C LEU A 16 -57.13 -32.41 41.97
N LEU A 17 -58.38 -32.34 41.51
CA LEU A 17 -58.85 -31.32 40.57
C LEU A 17 -58.82 -29.92 41.18
N GLN A 18 -59.35 -29.75 42.39
CA GLN A 18 -59.35 -28.47 43.09
C GLN A 18 -57.93 -27.94 43.30
N ARG A 19 -56.98 -28.81 43.69
CA ARG A 19 -55.57 -28.43 43.87
C ARG A 19 -54.91 -28.05 42.54
N THR A 20 -55.17 -28.82 41.48
CA THR A 20 -54.59 -28.56 40.15
C THR A 20 -55.09 -27.24 39.56
N LEU A 21 -56.38 -26.93 39.71
CA LEU A 21 -56.97 -25.68 39.24
C LEU A 21 -56.50 -24.47 40.05
N SER A 22 -56.42 -24.62 41.38
CA SER A 22 -55.92 -23.57 42.28
C SER A 22 -54.46 -23.21 41.97
N ALA A 23 -53.60 -24.20 41.71
CA ALA A 23 -52.21 -23.98 41.32
C ALA A 23 -52.07 -23.20 39.99
N SER A 24 -53.11 -23.20 39.17
CA SER A 24 -53.17 -22.49 37.88
C SER A 24 -54.01 -21.20 37.90
N GLN A 25 -54.35 -20.69 39.10
CA GLN A 25 -55.16 -19.49 39.30
C GLN A 25 -56.57 -19.56 38.67
N GLN A 26 -57.12 -20.76 38.50
CA GLN A 26 -58.49 -20.97 38.03
C GLN A 26 -59.45 -21.09 39.23
N VAL A 27 -60.54 -20.34 39.23
CA VAL A 27 -61.49 -20.30 40.36
C VAL A 27 -62.55 -21.39 40.19
N VAL A 28 -62.59 -22.34 41.14
CA VAL A 28 -63.65 -23.33 41.27
C VAL A 28 -64.81 -22.70 42.03
N GLU A 29 -65.97 -22.63 41.40
CA GLU A 29 -67.17 -22.01 41.97
C GLU A 29 -68.02 -23.01 42.75
N ARG A 30 -68.10 -24.26 42.28
CA ARG A 30 -68.89 -25.30 42.93
C ARG A 30 -68.34 -26.69 42.63
N VAL A 31 -68.49 -27.59 43.60
CA VAL A 31 -68.17 -29.02 43.47
C VAL A 31 -69.42 -29.82 43.79
N VAL A 32 -69.69 -30.82 42.96
CA VAL A 32 -70.89 -31.65 42.98
C VAL A 32 -70.44 -33.10 42.98
N ASN A 33 -70.95 -33.89 43.93
CA ASN A 33 -70.45 -35.25 44.16
C ASN A 33 -71.37 -36.35 43.58
N THR A 34 -72.51 -35.98 42.98
CA THR A 34 -73.44 -36.91 42.33
C THR A 34 -73.88 -36.40 40.95
N TYR A 35 -74.18 -37.31 40.02
CA TYR A 35 -74.63 -36.92 38.67
C TYR A 35 -76.08 -36.42 38.67
N ALA A 36 -76.91 -36.88 39.59
CA ALA A 36 -78.28 -36.37 39.78
C ALA A 36 -78.29 -34.87 40.17
N GLU A 37 -77.41 -34.45 41.10
CA GLU A 37 -77.26 -33.04 41.45
C GLU A 37 -76.71 -32.21 40.28
N ALA A 38 -75.84 -32.79 39.45
CA ALA A 38 -75.32 -32.14 38.25
C ALA A 38 -76.43 -31.90 37.21
N SER A 39 -77.35 -32.85 37.02
CA SER A 39 -78.51 -32.68 36.14
C SER A 39 -79.45 -31.58 36.65
N ALA A 40 -79.72 -31.52 37.96
CA ALA A 40 -80.52 -30.44 38.56
C ALA A 40 -79.87 -29.05 38.39
N LEU A 41 -78.53 -28.97 38.39
CA LEU A 41 -77.81 -27.73 38.10
C LEU A 41 -77.98 -27.29 36.64
N LEU A 42 -78.00 -28.22 35.70
CA LEU A 42 -78.23 -27.91 34.29
C LEU A 42 -79.67 -27.43 34.04
N GLU A 43 -80.67 -27.99 34.74
CA GLU A 43 -82.04 -27.46 34.71
C GLU A 43 -82.10 -26.00 35.20
N ALA A 44 -81.35 -25.64 36.25
CA ALA A 44 -81.25 -24.26 36.74
C ALA A 44 -80.51 -23.32 35.75
N VAL A 45 -79.55 -23.83 34.99
CA VAL A 45 -78.88 -23.11 33.90
C VAL A 45 -79.83 -22.88 32.72
N ASP A 46 -80.59 -23.90 32.33
CA ASP A 46 -81.59 -23.81 31.25
C ASP A 46 -82.75 -22.86 31.62
N ALA A 47 -83.11 -22.78 32.90
CA ALA A 47 -84.04 -21.79 33.45
C ALA A 47 -83.44 -20.37 33.60
N GLY A 48 -82.14 -20.18 33.32
CA GLY A 48 -81.45 -18.89 33.37
C GLY A 48 -81.15 -18.37 34.78
N THR A 49 -81.33 -19.19 35.81
CA THR A 49 -81.17 -18.81 37.23
C THR A 49 -79.75 -19.04 37.76
N LEU A 50 -78.94 -19.84 37.06
CA LEU A 50 -77.53 -20.10 37.37
C LEU A 50 -76.67 -19.87 36.12
N LYS A 51 -75.45 -19.32 36.28
CA LYS A 51 -74.47 -19.15 35.20
C LYS A 51 -73.07 -19.54 35.68
N PHE A 52 -72.37 -20.40 34.95
CA PHE A 52 -70.96 -20.76 35.17
C PHE A 52 -70.22 -20.90 33.82
N LYS A 53 -68.88 -20.84 33.80
CA LYS A 53 -68.08 -20.76 32.54
C LYS A 53 -67.73 -22.11 31.95
N VAL A 54 -67.51 -23.12 32.78
CA VAL A 54 -67.05 -24.45 32.35
C VAL A 54 -67.59 -25.51 33.30
N LEU A 55 -67.95 -26.67 32.75
CA LEU A 55 -68.25 -27.88 33.51
C LEU A 55 -67.09 -28.88 33.37
N VAL A 56 -66.51 -29.35 34.49
CA VAL A 56 -65.51 -30.42 34.51
C VAL A 56 -66.15 -31.66 35.10
N ILE A 57 -66.22 -32.75 34.33
CA ILE A 57 -66.91 -33.98 34.71
C ILE A 57 -65.92 -35.13 34.77
N GLY A 58 -65.83 -35.79 35.92
CA GLY A 58 -65.22 -37.10 36.04
C GLY A 58 -66.15 -38.17 35.50
N ALA A 59 -65.72 -38.91 34.47
CA ALA A 59 -66.46 -40.04 33.94
C ALA A 59 -66.21 -41.29 34.82
N PRO A 60 -67.26 -42.03 35.21
CA PRO A 60 -67.08 -43.26 35.96
C PRO A 60 -66.48 -44.34 35.06
N ALA A 61 -65.76 -45.30 35.65
CA ALA A 61 -65.16 -46.40 34.90
C ALA A 61 -66.20 -47.28 34.17
N ARG A 62 -67.46 -47.30 34.64
CA ARG A 62 -68.60 -47.90 33.94
C ARG A 62 -69.76 -46.90 33.95
N PRO A 63 -70.27 -46.46 32.78
CA PRO A 63 -71.43 -45.58 32.70
C PRO A 63 -72.65 -46.22 33.37
N GLY A 64 -73.33 -45.47 34.23
CA GLY A 64 -74.64 -45.82 34.78
C GLY A 64 -75.72 -44.88 34.26
N ALA A 65 -76.99 -45.22 34.47
CA ALA A 65 -78.13 -44.47 33.95
C ALA A 65 -78.10 -42.96 34.29
N GLU A 66 -77.59 -42.58 35.47
CA GLU A 66 -77.48 -41.17 35.88
C GLU A 66 -76.41 -40.39 35.09
N PHE A 67 -75.28 -41.03 34.76
CA PHE A 67 -74.21 -40.41 33.97
C PHE A 67 -74.63 -40.28 32.50
N GLU A 68 -75.32 -41.30 31.97
CA GLU A 68 -75.88 -41.25 30.61
C GLU A 68 -76.97 -40.18 30.51
N ALA A 69 -77.84 -40.04 31.52
CA ALA A 69 -78.84 -38.98 31.59
C ALA A 69 -78.19 -37.58 31.62
N LEU A 70 -77.09 -37.40 32.36
CA LEU A 70 -76.35 -36.14 32.40
C LEU A 70 -75.75 -35.79 31.03
N LEU A 71 -75.15 -36.76 30.34
CA LEU A 71 -74.59 -36.56 29.00
C LEU A 71 -75.68 -36.32 27.94
N ALA A 72 -76.84 -36.96 28.06
CA ALA A 72 -78.00 -36.72 27.20
C ALA A 72 -78.56 -35.31 27.41
N HIS A 73 -78.72 -34.86 28.66
CA HIS A 73 -79.17 -33.50 28.98
C HIS A 73 -78.22 -32.44 28.42
N LEU A 74 -76.92 -32.68 28.54
CA LEU A 74 -75.88 -31.84 27.92
C LEU A 74 -75.95 -31.87 26.38
N GLY A 75 -76.43 -32.95 25.77
CA GLY A 75 -76.52 -33.12 24.32
C GLY A 75 -77.80 -32.59 23.66
N GLU A 76 -78.93 -32.58 24.37
CA GLU A 76 -80.28 -32.34 23.79
C GLU A 76 -81.03 -31.13 24.40
N GLY A 77 -80.44 -30.39 25.35
CA GLY A 77 -81.03 -29.20 26.00
C GLY A 77 -80.66 -27.83 25.38
N ARG A 78 -81.05 -26.71 26.06
CA ARG A 78 -80.75 -25.32 25.63
C ARG A 78 -79.32 -24.85 26.00
N ALA A 79 -78.48 -25.73 26.53
CA ALA A 79 -77.07 -25.46 26.85
C ALA A 79 -76.00 -26.14 25.93
N PRO A 80 -76.13 -26.14 24.58
CA PRO A 80 -75.09 -26.71 23.71
C PRO A 80 -73.83 -25.82 23.60
N SER A 81 -73.88 -24.58 24.07
CA SER A 81 -72.75 -23.64 24.07
C SER A 81 -71.85 -23.73 25.31
N LEU A 82 -72.30 -24.42 26.37
CA LEU A 82 -71.53 -24.57 27.61
C LEU A 82 -70.27 -25.41 27.35
N PRO A 83 -69.06 -24.92 27.66
CA PRO A 83 -67.84 -25.71 27.50
C PRO A 83 -67.72 -26.81 28.57
N VAL A 84 -67.39 -28.02 28.12
CA VAL A 84 -67.32 -29.22 28.98
C VAL A 84 -65.96 -29.92 28.86
N LEU A 85 -65.29 -30.17 29.99
CA LEU A 85 -64.09 -31.01 30.06
C LEU A 85 -64.45 -32.34 30.73
N VAL A 86 -64.32 -33.45 30.01
CA VAL A 86 -64.55 -34.80 30.53
C VAL A 86 -63.21 -35.45 30.89
N LEU A 87 -63.14 -36.05 32.08
CA LEU A 87 -61.98 -36.78 32.59
C LEU A 87 -62.31 -38.25 32.73
N SER A 88 -61.64 -39.11 31.96
CA SER A 88 -61.88 -40.57 31.97
C SER A 88 -60.59 -41.33 32.26
N HIS A 89 -60.69 -42.53 32.80
CA HIS A 89 -59.52 -43.41 32.95
C HIS A 89 -59.07 -43.99 31.60
N GLU A 90 -59.98 -44.13 30.64
CA GLU A 90 -59.72 -44.63 29.29
C GLU A 90 -60.59 -43.95 28.23
N LYS A 91 -60.20 -44.05 26.95
CA LYS A 91 -61.00 -43.55 25.83
C LYS A 91 -62.02 -44.62 25.43
N THR A 92 -63.27 -44.45 25.85
CA THR A 92 -64.37 -45.33 25.42
C THR A 92 -64.97 -44.86 24.08
N PRO A 93 -65.45 -45.78 23.20
CA PRO A 93 -66.16 -45.41 21.98
C PRO A 93 -67.38 -44.51 22.23
N TYR A 94 -68.14 -44.78 23.29
CA TYR A 94 -69.31 -44.01 23.70
C TYR A 94 -69.01 -42.52 23.95
N LEU A 95 -67.99 -42.22 24.79
CA LEU A 95 -67.57 -40.83 25.03
C LEU A 95 -67.00 -40.17 23.76
N SER A 96 -66.31 -40.95 22.91
CA SER A 96 -65.74 -40.43 21.67
C SER A 96 -66.83 -40.00 20.68
N GLU A 97 -67.89 -40.78 20.57
CA GLU A 97 -69.06 -40.46 19.75
C GLU A 97 -69.83 -39.24 20.29
N TRP A 98 -69.99 -39.15 21.61
CA TRP A 98 -70.61 -37.98 22.25
C TRP A 98 -69.83 -36.69 22.00
N LEU A 99 -68.49 -36.72 22.12
CA LEU A 99 -67.63 -35.55 21.84
C LEU A 99 -67.69 -35.13 20.37
N ALA A 100 -67.76 -36.09 19.45
CA ALA A 100 -67.86 -35.78 18.01
C ALA A 100 -69.12 -34.98 17.66
N ARG A 101 -70.19 -35.12 18.45
CA ARG A 101 -71.45 -34.38 18.27
C ARG A 101 -71.43 -32.98 18.89
N ARG A 102 -70.39 -32.60 19.64
CA ARG A 102 -70.31 -31.31 20.36
C ARG A 102 -69.02 -30.54 20.04
N ARG A 103 -69.16 -29.26 19.67
CA ARG A 103 -68.00 -28.41 19.31
C ARG A 103 -67.21 -27.88 20.51
N ASN A 104 -67.86 -27.68 21.66
CA ASN A 104 -67.24 -27.12 22.87
C ASN A 104 -67.09 -28.18 23.98
N ALA A 105 -66.45 -29.29 23.67
CA ALA A 105 -66.08 -30.28 24.67
C ALA A 105 -64.72 -30.91 24.40
N PHE A 106 -64.02 -31.29 25.47
CA PHE A 106 -62.70 -31.90 25.40
C PHE A 106 -62.64 -33.11 26.33
N LEU A 107 -61.94 -34.18 25.90
CA LEU A 107 -61.69 -35.36 26.72
C LEU A 107 -60.22 -35.46 27.05
N LEU A 108 -59.95 -35.64 28.34
CA LEU A 108 -58.61 -35.83 28.85
C LEU A 108 -58.59 -37.07 29.74
N LEU A 109 -57.51 -37.85 29.65
CA LEU A 109 -57.36 -39.02 30.50
C LEU A 109 -56.86 -38.60 31.88
N TRP A 110 -57.31 -39.27 32.94
CA TRP A 110 -56.81 -39.03 34.31
C TRP A 110 -55.28 -39.17 34.40
N SER A 111 -54.67 -40.02 33.58
CA SER A 111 -53.21 -40.15 33.46
C SER A 111 -52.50 -38.86 33.02
N ASN A 112 -53.24 -37.91 32.43
CA ASN A 112 -52.74 -36.64 31.91
C ASN A 112 -53.25 -35.42 32.71
N PHE A 113 -53.72 -35.60 33.95
CA PHE A 113 -54.39 -34.54 34.74
C PHE A 113 -53.59 -33.24 34.87
N GLY A 114 -52.26 -33.28 34.82
CA GLY A 114 -51.42 -32.06 34.82
C GLY A 114 -51.65 -31.11 33.62
N ARG A 115 -52.29 -31.59 32.55
CA ARG A 115 -52.65 -30.78 31.37
C ARG A 115 -54.03 -30.11 31.46
N ILE A 116 -54.77 -30.31 32.56
CA ILE A 116 -56.09 -29.70 32.77
C ILE A 116 -56.07 -28.17 32.60
N PRO A 117 -55.11 -27.40 33.16
CA PRO A 117 -55.08 -25.94 32.96
C PRO A 117 -54.90 -25.52 31.50
N ALA A 118 -54.12 -26.28 30.72
CA ALA A 118 -53.92 -26.02 29.31
C ALA A 118 -55.16 -26.38 28.48
N ALA A 119 -55.84 -27.48 28.81
CA ALA A 119 -57.10 -27.88 28.16
C ALA A 119 -58.21 -26.85 28.43
N LEU A 120 -58.27 -26.29 29.64
CA LEU A 120 -59.23 -25.24 29.99
C LEU A 120 -58.98 -23.92 29.25
N LYS A 121 -57.71 -23.53 29.05
CA LYS A 121 -57.35 -22.36 28.21
C LYS A 121 -57.74 -22.53 26.75
N GLN A 122 -57.79 -23.77 26.24
CA GLN A 122 -58.26 -24.05 24.89
C GLN A 122 -59.80 -24.00 24.78
N LEU A 123 -60.51 -24.38 25.85
CA LEU A 123 -61.98 -24.34 25.92
C LEU A 123 -62.54 -22.93 26.17
N LEU A 124 -61.74 -22.02 26.74
CA LEU A 124 -62.12 -20.65 27.09
C LEU A 124 -61.19 -19.64 26.39
N PRO A 125 -61.60 -18.98 25.29
CA PRO A 125 -60.81 -17.89 24.70
C PRO A 125 -60.70 -16.68 25.65
N PRO A 126 -59.62 -15.87 25.55
CA PRO A 126 -59.40 -14.74 26.46
C PRO A 126 -60.49 -13.66 26.31
N GLU A 127 -60.93 -13.09 27.44
CA GLU A 127 -61.80 -11.92 27.48
C GLU A 127 -61.04 -10.71 26.91
N ILE A 128 -61.52 -10.17 25.79
CA ILE A 128 -61.02 -8.91 25.22
C ILE A 128 -61.73 -7.76 25.96
N GLY A 129 -60.95 -6.93 26.65
CA GLY A 129 -61.40 -5.71 27.30
C GLY A 129 -60.31 -4.64 27.29
N GLU A 130 -60.48 -3.69 26.38
CA GLU A 130 -60.27 -2.22 26.47
C GLU A 130 -58.98 -1.65 27.09
N GLY A 131 -58.29 -0.80 26.31
CA GLY A 131 -57.35 0.19 26.85
C GLY A 131 -56.24 0.60 25.87
N GLU A 132 -56.44 1.75 25.24
CA GLU A 132 -55.56 2.48 24.31
C GLU A 132 -54.19 2.86 24.89
N GLY A 133 -53.23 3.17 24.00
CA GLY A 133 -52.09 4.03 24.36
C GLY A 133 -50.81 3.83 23.55
N GLU A 134 -50.71 4.49 22.39
CA GLU A 134 -49.43 4.86 21.79
C GLU A 134 -48.65 5.79 22.75
N GLY A 135 -47.32 5.66 22.85
CA GLY A 135 -46.52 6.64 23.58
C GLY A 135 -45.05 6.29 23.88
N ALA A 136 -44.19 6.61 22.91
CA ALA A 136 -42.87 7.26 23.04
C ALA A 136 -41.74 6.76 24.01
N VAL A 137 -40.63 6.38 23.36
CA VAL A 137 -39.24 6.86 23.54
C VAL A 137 -38.41 6.51 24.81
N ALA A 138 -37.41 5.64 24.55
CA ALA A 138 -35.99 5.64 24.94
C ALA A 138 -35.52 5.51 26.42
N LEU A 139 -34.75 4.45 26.71
CA LEU A 139 -33.27 4.46 26.80
C LEU A 139 -32.75 3.12 27.38
N VAL A 140 -31.76 2.54 26.68
CA VAL A 140 -30.57 1.79 27.16
C VAL A 140 -30.72 0.90 28.40
N GLY A 141 -30.47 -0.40 28.23
CA GLY A 141 -30.12 -1.29 29.35
C GLY A 141 -30.02 -2.77 28.97
N ALA A 142 -28.79 -3.22 28.73
CA ALA A 142 -28.32 -4.61 28.84
C ALA A 142 -29.06 -5.67 27.99
N SER A 143 -28.45 -6.01 26.86
CA SER A 143 -28.48 -7.36 26.29
C SER A 143 -27.91 -8.34 27.32
N ALA A 144 -28.74 -8.82 28.24
CA ALA A 144 -28.51 -10.09 28.88
C ALA A 144 -28.85 -11.15 27.81
N GLU A 145 -27.82 -11.69 27.17
CA GLU A 145 -27.93 -12.98 26.51
C GLU A 145 -28.68 -13.92 27.47
N PRO A 146 -29.75 -14.61 27.03
CA PRO A 146 -30.29 -15.70 27.83
C PRO A 146 -29.13 -16.64 28.11
N PRO A 147 -28.94 -17.13 29.36
CA PRO A 147 -27.82 -18.00 29.67
C PRO A 147 -27.86 -19.14 28.65
N LEU A 148 -26.74 -19.33 27.96
CA LEU A 148 -26.47 -20.45 27.07
C LEU A 148 -27.15 -21.68 27.66
N ARG A 149 -28.30 -22.08 27.10
CA ARG A 149 -28.84 -23.41 27.34
C ARG A 149 -27.72 -24.34 26.93
N PRO A 150 -27.20 -25.22 27.81
CA PRO A 150 -26.20 -26.16 27.39
C PRO A 150 -26.79 -26.90 26.19
N VAL A 151 -26.02 -26.91 25.10
CA VAL A 151 -26.26 -27.77 23.94
C VAL A 151 -26.75 -29.09 24.48
N LEU A 152 -27.96 -29.52 24.10
CA LEU A 152 -28.52 -30.81 24.53
C LEU A 152 -27.47 -31.86 24.19
N ALA A 153 -26.73 -32.32 25.20
CA ALA A 153 -25.84 -33.45 25.06
C ALA A 153 -26.69 -34.58 24.48
N ALA A 154 -26.17 -35.26 23.45
CA ALA A 154 -26.86 -36.40 22.86
C ALA A 154 -27.39 -37.30 24.00
N PRO A 155 -28.65 -37.78 23.90
CA PRO A 155 -29.26 -38.52 24.99
C PRO A 155 -28.38 -39.75 25.30
N LEU A 156 -28.02 -39.92 26.56
CA LEU A 156 -27.09 -40.98 26.96
C LEU A 156 -27.70 -42.34 26.62
N LYS A 157 -26.87 -43.22 26.05
CA LYS A 157 -27.27 -44.56 25.67
C LYS A 157 -27.03 -45.53 26.82
N VAL A 158 -28.10 -46.13 27.34
CA VAL A 158 -28.06 -47.03 28.49
C VAL A 158 -28.28 -48.47 28.04
N LEU A 159 -27.43 -49.39 28.50
CA LEU A 159 -27.63 -50.83 28.36
C LEU A 159 -28.29 -51.37 29.63
N PHE A 160 -29.55 -51.80 29.56
CA PHE A 160 -30.28 -52.37 30.68
C PHE A 160 -30.36 -53.91 30.58
N VAL A 161 -29.72 -54.62 31.49
CA VAL A 161 -29.62 -56.10 31.45
C VAL A 161 -30.43 -56.69 32.59
N ASP A 162 -31.46 -57.49 32.28
CA ASP A 162 -32.32 -58.12 33.28
C ASP A 162 -33.00 -59.35 32.66
N ASP A 163 -33.20 -60.44 33.41
CA ASP A 163 -33.76 -61.69 32.89
C ASP A 163 -35.27 -61.59 32.58
N SER A 164 -35.99 -60.74 33.30
CA SER A 164 -37.43 -60.57 33.20
C SER A 164 -37.84 -59.62 32.08
N GLN A 165 -38.63 -60.12 31.13
CA GLN A 165 -39.16 -59.32 30.03
C GLN A 165 -40.01 -58.13 30.53
N SER A 166 -40.81 -58.35 31.58
CA SER A 166 -41.65 -57.29 32.17
C SER A 166 -40.81 -56.21 32.85
N VAL A 167 -39.72 -56.58 33.54
CA VAL A 167 -38.80 -55.61 34.17
C VAL A 167 -38.05 -54.83 33.11
N ARG A 168 -37.51 -55.50 32.08
CA ARG A 168 -36.88 -54.82 30.93
C ARG A 168 -37.82 -53.83 30.27
N PHE A 169 -39.10 -54.19 30.08
CA PHE A 169 -40.10 -53.28 29.51
C PHE A 169 -40.38 -52.08 30.42
N ALA A 170 -40.57 -52.31 31.73
CA ALA A 170 -40.85 -51.26 32.70
C ALA A 170 -39.69 -50.27 32.85
N TYR A 171 -38.46 -50.76 32.98
CA TYR A 171 -37.27 -49.91 33.12
C TYR A 171 -36.90 -49.22 31.80
N ARG A 172 -37.08 -49.87 30.65
CA ARG A 172 -36.95 -49.20 29.35
C ARG A 172 -37.91 -48.01 29.26
N GLN A 173 -39.20 -48.22 29.53
CA GLN A 173 -40.19 -47.14 29.52
C GLN A 173 -39.87 -46.03 30.53
N LEU A 174 -39.44 -46.39 31.75
CA LEU A 174 -39.07 -45.42 32.78
C LEU A 174 -37.92 -44.51 32.33
N LEU A 175 -36.86 -45.11 31.78
CA LEU A 175 -35.65 -44.41 31.36
C LEU A 175 -35.87 -43.63 30.06
N GLU A 176 -36.58 -44.19 29.09
CA GLU A 176 -36.93 -43.50 27.83
C GLU A 176 -37.81 -42.28 28.09
N ASN A 177 -38.81 -42.39 28.98
CA ASN A 177 -39.64 -41.26 29.41
C ASN A 177 -38.86 -40.17 30.17
N ASN A 178 -37.62 -40.48 30.59
CA ASN A 178 -36.72 -39.55 31.27
C ASN A 178 -35.52 -39.12 30.40
N GLY A 179 -35.57 -39.36 29.09
CA GLY A 179 -34.61 -38.81 28.12
C GLY A 179 -33.36 -39.67 27.87
N PHE A 180 -33.36 -40.94 28.28
CA PHE A 180 -32.31 -41.91 27.96
C PHE A 180 -32.67 -42.74 26.73
N VAL A 181 -31.67 -43.21 25.97
CA VAL A 181 -31.88 -44.20 24.91
C VAL A 181 -31.54 -45.58 25.47
N VAL A 182 -32.48 -46.53 25.50
CA VAL A 182 -32.27 -47.79 26.23
C VAL A 182 -32.32 -49.02 25.32
N ASP A 183 -31.18 -49.70 25.23
CA ASP A 183 -31.11 -51.06 24.72
C ASP A 183 -31.18 -52.05 25.89
N THR A 184 -31.84 -53.17 25.66
CA THR A 184 -32.03 -54.18 26.71
C THR A 184 -31.38 -55.51 26.34
N ALA A 185 -30.94 -56.28 27.33
CA ALA A 185 -30.41 -57.63 27.16
C ALA A 185 -30.95 -58.56 28.26
N ALA A 186 -31.11 -59.85 27.94
CA ALA A 186 -31.76 -60.82 28.82
C ALA A 186 -30.79 -61.73 29.60
N SER A 187 -29.49 -61.66 29.31
CA SER A 187 -28.48 -62.60 29.82
C SER A 187 -27.10 -61.94 29.95
N VAL A 188 -26.18 -62.58 30.67
CA VAL A 188 -24.77 -62.17 30.74
C VAL A 188 -24.15 -62.19 29.35
N GLN A 189 -24.40 -63.21 28.53
CA GLN A 189 -23.76 -63.31 27.22
C GLN A 189 -24.25 -62.19 26.29
N GLU A 190 -25.56 -61.93 26.27
CA GLU A 190 -26.14 -60.86 25.45
C GLU A 190 -25.72 -59.47 25.96
N GLY A 191 -25.69 -59.28 27.27
CA GLY A 191 -25.23 -58.04 27.90
C GLY A 191 -23.77 -57.75 27.58
N PHE A 192 -22.89 -58.76 27.64
CA PHE A 192 -21.49 -58.60 27.29
C PHE A 192 -21.29 -58.30 25.80
N ALA A 193 -21.94 -59.05 24.92
CA ALA A 193 -21.86 -58.86 23.47
C ALA A 193 -22.30 -57.46 23.03
N LYS A 194 -23.35 -56.90 23.66
CA LYS A 194 -23.77 -55.52 23.42
C LYS A 194 -22.81 -54.52 24.05
N GLY A 195 -22.42 -54.71 25.31
CA GLY A 195 -21.56 -53.77 26.04
C GLY A 195 -20.17 -53.59 25.42
N GLN A 196 -19.57 -54.65 24.87
CA GLN A 196 -18.26 -54.59 24.22
C GLN A 196 -18.24 -53.81 22.90
N SER A 197 -19.39 -53.37 22.38
CA SER A 197 -19.46 -52.52 21.18
C SER A 197 -18.92 -51.11 21.41
N GLY A 198 -18.79 -50.67 22.68
CA GLY A 198 -18.41 -49.30 23.03
C GLY A 198 -19.49 -48.26 22.74
N ALA A 199 -20.71 -48.68 22.40
CA ALA A 199 -21.81 -47.80 22.00
C ALA A 199 -22.64 -47.25 23.17
N TYR A 200 -22.33 -47.64 24.41
CA TYR A 200 -23.13 -47.33 25.59
C TYR A 200 -22.37 -46.43 26.56
N ASP A 201 -23.11 -45.51 27.17
CA ASP A 201 -22.60 -44.53 28.13
C ASP A 201 -22.75 -44.98 29.58
N LEU A 202 -23.69 -45.89 29.83
CA LEU A 202 -23.99 -46.44 31.15
C LEU A 202 -24.58 -47.85 30.97
N ALA A 203 -24.18 -48.80 31.81
CA ALA A 203 -24.86 -50.09 31.93
C ALA A 203 -25.57 -50.20 33.27
N ILE A 204 -26.81 -50.69 33.26
CA ILE A 204 -27.57 -51.04 34.46
C ILE A 204 -27.84 -52.54 34.39
N VAL A 205 -27.32 -53.30 35.33
CA VAL A 205 -27.24 -54.77 35.24
C VAL A 205 -27.93 -55.40 36.43
N ASP A 206 -28.88 -56.31 36.20
CA ASP A 206 -29.45 -57.11 37.28
C ASP A 206 -28.43 -58.08 37.87
N TYR A 207 -28.51 -58.29 39.17
CA TYR A 207 -27.59 -59.21 39.85
C TYR A 207 -27.83 -60.67 39.47
N TYR A 208 -29.09 -61.08 39.32
CA TYR A 208 -29.45 -62.47 39.02
C TYR A 208 -29.79 -62.62 37.54
N LEU A 209 -28.93 -63.32 36.79
CA LEU A 209 -29.10 -63.55 35.36
C LEU A 209 -29.14 -65.07 35.09
N PRO A 210 -29.77 -65.54 34.00
CA PRO A 210 -30.02 -66.95 33.76
C PRO A 210 -28.75 -67.79 33.54
N ASP A 211 -27.67 -67.14 33.15
CA ASP A 211 -26.41 -67.70 32.68
C ASP A 211 -25.18 -67.19 33.46
N GLY A 212 -25.40 -66.48 34.57
CA GLY A 212 -24.35 -65.96 35.44
C GLY A 212 -24.86 -64.92 36.45
N SER A 213 -23.96 -64.09 36.96
CA SER A 213 -24.29 -63.02 37.90
C SER A 213 -23.94 -61.63 37.37
N GLY A 214 -24.61 -60.59 37.84
CA GLY A 214 -24.34 -59.20 37.44
C GLY A 214 -22.91 -58.75 37.77
N ASP A 215 -22.31 -59.25 38.85
CA ASP A 215 -20.90 -58.98 39.19
C ASP A 215 -19.92 -59.66 38.22
N GLU A 216 -20.28 -60.82 37.67
CA GLU A 216 -19.52 -61.47 36.61
C GLU A 216 -19.55 -60.65 35.30
N LEU A 217 -20.74 -60.19 34.88
CA LEU A 217 -20.86 -59.33 33.70
C LEU A 217 -20.08 -58.02 33.87
N THR A 218 -20.14 -57.41 35.05
CA THR A 218 -19.41 -56.17 35.38
C THR A 218 -17.90 -56.37 35.27
N ARG A 219 -17.34 -57.47 35.80
CA ARG A 219 -15.91 -57.80 35.63
C ARG A 219 -15.52 -57.98 34.16
N ARG A 220 -16.35 -58.66 33.36
CA ARG A 220 -16.08 -58.84 31.93
C ARG A 220 -16.06 -57.50 31.19
N LEU A 221 -17.04 -56.62 31.44
CA LEU A 221 -17.13 -55.31 30.79
C LEU A 221 -16.00 -54.35 31.22
N THR A 222 -15.57 -54.38 32.48
CA THR A 222 -14.46 -53.54 32.97
C THR A 222 -13.08 -54.01 32.47
N GLN A 223 -12.94 -55.27 32.09
CA GLN A 223 -11.71 -55.82 31.49
C GLN A 223 -11.62 -55.62 29.97
N SER A 224 -12.73 -55.34 29.29
CA SER A 224 -12.75 -55.12 27.84
C SER A 224 -12.30 -53.69 27.48
N PRO A 225 -11.34 -53.49 26.55
CA PRO A 225 -10.86 -52.16 26.17
C PRO A 225 -11.95 -51.19 25.70
N ALA A 226 -12.98 -51.70 25.03
CA ALA A 226 -14.07 -50.90 24.46
C ALA A 226 -15.09 -50.42 25.50
N SER A 227 -15.17 -51.07 26.67
CA SER A 227 -16.17 -50.76 27.71
C SER A 227 -15.56 -50.48 29.08
N LYS A 228 -14.22 -50.52 29.21
CA LYS A 228 -13.51 -50.30 30.49
C LYS A 228 -13.85 -48.97 31.17
N SER A 229 -14.12 -47.93 30.38
CA SER A 229 -14.43 -46.59 30.89
C SER A 229 -15.93 -46.32 31.05
N MET A 230 -16.79 -47.29 30.71
CA MET A 230 -18.24 -47.16 30.83
C MET A 230 -18.67 -47.40 32.28
N PRO A 231 -19.33 -46.45 32.95
CA PRO A 231 -19.91 -46.68 34.26
C PRO A 231 -20.93 -47.82 34.26
N ILE A 232 -20.91 -48.64 35.30
CA ILE A 232 -21.83 -49.77 35.48
C ILE A 232 -22.51 -49.64 36.83
N ALA A 233 -23.84 -49.69 36.86
CA ALA A 233 -24.63 -49.81 38.07
C ALA A 233 -25.28 -51.20 38.11
N ILE A 234 -25.31 -51.83 39.28
CA ILE A 234 -26.01 -53.11 39.47
C ILE A 234 -27.35 -52.86 40.16
N ILE A 235 -28.42 -53.52 39.72
CA ILE A 235 -29.71 -53.53 40.41
C ILE A 235 -29.98 -54.92 41.01
N THR A 236 -30.52 -55.01 42.22
CA THR A 236 -30.79 -56.30 42.88
C THR A 236 -32.06 -56.29 43.72
N GLY A 237 -32.71 -57.44 43.87
CA GLY A 237 -33.86 -57.60 44.77
C GLY A 237 -33.49 -57.96 46.22
N SER A 238 -32.20 -58.10 46.55
CA SER A 238 -31.74 -58.66 47.84
C SER A 238 -30.85 -57.69 48.62
N TYR A 239 -31.18 -57.47 49.90
CA TYR A 239 -30.41 -56.63 50.85
C TYR A 239 -29.32 -57.40 51.60
N LYS A 240 -28.62 -58.33 50.93
CA LYS A 240 -27.51 -59.07 51.55
C LYS A 240 -26.21 -58.29 51.38
N ASP A 241 -25.56 -57.92 52.48
CA ASP A 241 -24.26 -57.22 52.48
C ASP A 241 -23.19 -57.91 51.60
N ALA A 242 -23.19 -59.24 51.59
CA ALA A 242 -22.29 -60.04 50.76
C ALA A 242 -22.47 -59.81 49.25
N ILE A 243 -23.69 -59.50 48.80
CA ILE A 243 -23.98 -59.19 47.39
C ILE A 243 -23.51 -57.78 47.05
N ILE A 244 -23.82 -56.80 47.91
CA ILE A 244 -23.41 -55.40 47.71
C ILE A 244 -21.88 -55.30 47.60
N LYS A 245 -21.15 -56.00 48.48
CA LYS A 245 -19.69 -56.04 48.45
C LYS A 245 -19.15 -56.62 47.14
N LYS A 246 -19.72 -57.74 46.67
CA LYS A 246 -19.34 -58.35 45.38
C LYS A 246 -19.58 -57.42 44.18
N CYS A 247 -20.69 -56.68 44.18
CA CYS A 247 -21.01 -55.71 43.14
C CYS A 247 -19.94 -54.61 43.02
N LEU A 248 -19.56 -54.00 44.15
CA LEU A 248 -18.57 -52.92 44.19
C LEU A 248 -17.16 -53.44 43.88
N GLU A 249 -16.76 -54.61 44.41
CA GLU A 249 -15.47 -55.25 44.10
C GLU A 249 -15.34 -55.65 42.62
N ALA A 250 -16.46 -55.89 41.93
CA ALA A 250 -16.48 -56.14 40.49
C ALA A 250 -16.32 -54.89 39.62
N GLY A 251 -16.29 -53.69 40.22
CA GLY A 251 -16.13 -52.42 39.52
C GLY A 251 -17.43 -51.69 39.20
N ALA A 252 -18.56 -52.09 39.80
CA ALA A 252 -19.79 -51.30 39.68
C ALA A 252 -19.65 -49.98 40.46
N MET A 253 -20.06 -48.87 39.86
CA MET A 253 -20.06 -47.56 40.52
C MET A 253 -21.17 -47.44 41.56
N GLU A 254 -22.26 -48.19 41.41
CA GLU A 254 -23.39 -48.15 42.31
C GLU A 254 -24.13 -49.50 42.35
N CYS A 255 -24.75 -49.80 43.51
CA CYS A 255 -25.65 -50.93 43.70
C CYS A 255 -27.03 -50.39 44.15
N MET A 256 -28.06 -50.64 43.36
CA MET A 256 -29.44 -50.15 43.53
C MET A 256 -30.40 -51.32 43.84
N PHE A 257 -31.58 -51.03 44.40
CA PHE A 257 -32.53 -52.08 44.81
C PHE A 257 -33.84 -52.02 44.03
N LYS A 258 -34.33 -53.17 43.54
CA LYS A 258 -35.56 -53.26 42.73
C LYS A 258 -36.83 -52.82 43.48
N ASN A 259 -36.83 -52.88 44.81
CA ASN A 259 -37.96 -52.52 45.68
C ASN A 259 -37.85 -51.11 46.27
N GLU A 260 -36.85 -50.31 45.86
CA GLU A 260 -36.79 -48.92 46.28
C GLU A 260 -37.81 -48.06 45.51
N VAL A 261 -38.10 -46.86 46.03
CA VAL A 261 -39.02 -45.93 45.37
C VAL A 261 -38.44 -45.55 44.01
N LEU A 262 -39.22 -45.70 42.93
CA LEU A 262 -38.76 -45.44 41.55
C LEU A 262 -38.13 -44.05 41.37
N GLU A 263 -38.60 -43.04 42.10
CA GLU A 263 -38.02 -41.69 42.10
C GLU A 263 -36.57 -41.68 42.61
N LEU A 264 -36.23 -42.51 43.59
CA LEU A 264 -34.88 -42.63 44.15
C LEU A 264 -33.94 -43.32 43.14
N THR A 265 -34.36 -44.43 42.54
CA THR A 265 -33.60 -45.12 41.47
C THR A 265 -33.31 -44.16 40.32
N LEU A 266 -34.32 -43.39 39.91
CA LEU A 266 -34.18 -42.42 38.84
C LEU A 266 -33.26 -41.25 39.22
N ALA A 267 -33.31 -40.76 40.47
CA ALA A 267 -32.42 -39.70 40.96
C ALA A 267 -30.95 -40.13 40.92
N ARG A 268 -30.66 -41.38 41.32
CA ARG A 268 -29.32 -41.98 41.24
C ARG A 268 -28.82 -42.09 39.81
N ILE A 269 -29.64 -42.65 38.91
CA ILE A 269 -29.30 -42.75 37.48
C ILE A 269 -29.07 -41.37 36.87
N LYS A 270 -29.85 -40.34 37.23
CA LYS A 270 -29.63 -38.95 36.80
C LYS A 270 -28.34 -38.35 37.35
N ALA A 271 -27.90 -38.71 38.55
CA ALA A 271 -26.61 -38.27 39.10
C ALA A 271 -25.42 -38.89 38.34
N LEU A 272 -25.50 -40.19 38.03
CA LEU A 272 -24.52 -40.88 37.18
C LEU A 272 -24.45 -40.22 35.79
N ALA A 273 -25.62 -39.94 35.19
CA ALA A 273 -25.73 -39.27 33.90
C ALA A 273 -25.06 -37.89 33.86
N ARG A 274 -25.25 -37.06 34.90
CA ARG A 274 -24.60 -35.74 35.01
C ARG A 274 -23.07 -35.85 35.03
N THR A 275 -22.55 -36.84 35.74
CA THR A 275 -21.10 -37.08 35.82
C THR A 275 -20.52 -37.45 34.46
N ILE A 276 -21.18 -38.36 33.73
CA ILE A 276 -20.79 -38.78 32.38
C ILE A 276 -20.84 -37.58 31.42
N GLN A 277 -21.89 -36.77 31.48
CA GLN A 277 -22.03 -35.58 30.64
C GLN A 277 -20.94 -34.53 30.92
N ALA A 278 -20.59 -34.30 32.18
CA ALA A 278 -19.52 -33.38 32.55
C ALA A 278 -18.17 -33.82 31.97
N GLN A 279 -17.81 -35.10 32.10
CA GLN A 279 -16.57 -35.64 31.52
C GLN A 279 -16.54 -35.52 29.99
N LYS A 280 -17.64 -35.89 29.32
CA LYS A 280 -17.76 -35.73 27.86
C LYS A 280 -17.64 -34.27 27.41
N SER A 281 -18.18 -33.32 28.19
CA SER A 281 -18.12 -31.90 27.84
C SER A 281 -16.70 -31.33 27.91
N VAL A 282 -15.91 -31.73 28.91
CA VAL A 282 -14.50 -31.31 29.05
C VAL A 282 -13.66 -31.84 27.90
N GLU A 283 -13.82 -33.12 27.55
CA GLU A 283 -13.08 -33.73 26.45
C GLU A 283 -13.48 -33.12 25.10
N ALA A 284 -14.78 -32.87 24.88
CA ALA A 284 -15.25 -32.21 23.66
C ALA A 284 -14.69 -30.79 23.50
N GLU A 285 -14.62 -30.02 24.59
CA GLU A 285 -14.05 -28.67 24.56
C GLU A 285 -12.53 -28.70 24.29
N ARG A 286 -11.81 -29.66 24.88
CA ARG A 286 -10.39 -29.86 24.60
C ARG A 286 -10.14 -30.19 23.13
N VAL A 287 -10.88 -31.14 22.57
CA VAL A 287 -10.80 -31.51 21.14
C VAL A 287 -11.16 -30.32 20.24
N ARG A 288 -12.13 -29.49 20.66
CA ARG A 288 -12.53 -28.28 19.93
C ARG A 288 -11.41 -27.23 19.90
N LEU A 289 -10.79 -26.94 21.04
CA LEU A 289 -9.68 -25.99 21.13
C LEU A 289 -8.47 -26.44 20.29
N ASP A 290 -8.12 -27.73 20.36
CA ASP A 290 -7.09 -28.32 19.50
C ASP A 290 -7.47 -28.21 18.01
N GLY A 291 -8.75 -28.43 17.67
CA GLY A 291 -9.27 -28.26 16.32
C GLY A 291 -9.16 -26.83 15.80
N ILE A 292 -9.44 -25.83 16.63
CA ILE A 292 -9.30 -24.40 16.27
C ILE A 292 -7.84 -24.08 15.98
N LEU A 293 -6.91 -24.43 16.88
CA LEU A 293 -5.48 -24.16 16.71
C LEU A 293 -4.87 -24.85 15.47
N ARG A 294 -5.41 -26.01 15.08
CA ARG A 294 -5.02 -26.74 13.86
C ARG A 294 -5.60 -26.16 12.58
N SER A 295 -6.71 -25.42 12.66
CA SER A 295 -7.40 -24.82 11.51
C SER A 295 -6.84 -23.46 11.09
N VAL A 296 -6.04 -22.83 11.97
CA VAL A 296 -5.39 -21.54 11.68
C VAL A 296 -4.19 -21.79 10.77
N GLY A 297 -4.22 -21.19 9.58
CA GLY A 297 -3.12 -21.26 8.61
C GLY A 297 -1.88 -20.46 9.01
N ASP A 298 -1.97 -19.60 10.02
CA ASP A 298 -0.85 -18.87 10.59
C ASP A 298 -0.12 -19.74 11.64
N GLY A 299 1.20 -19.60 11.72
CA GLY A 299 2.00 -20.25 12.75
C GLY A 299 1.75 -19.61 14.11
N VAL A 300 1.51 -20.43 15.13
CA VAL A 300 1.32 -19.98 16.52
C VAL A 300 2.27 -20.74 17.42
N TYR A 301 3.07 -20.04 18.22
CA TYR A 301 3.82 -20.64 19.32
C TYR A 301 3.74 -19.80 20.59
N GLY A 302 3.80 -20.47 21.74
CA GLY A 302 3.87 -19.84 23.05
C GLY A 302 5.28 -19.90 23.61
N VAL A 303 5.65 -18.88 24.37
CA VAL A 303 6.89 -18.85 25.16
C VAL A 303 6.61 -18.45 26.60
N ASP A 304 7.43 -18.92 27.52
CA ASP A 304 7.46 -18.43 28.91
C ASP A 304 8.15 -17.05 29.02
N GLY A 305 8.26 -16.53 30.24
CA GLY A 305 8.94 -15.24 30.50
C GLY A 305 10.44 -15.22 30.19
N ALA A 306 11.07 -16.38 30.01
CA ALA A 306 12.47 -16.51 29.59
C ALA A 306 12.62 -16.72 28.06
N GLY A 307 11.51 -16.77 27.32
CA GLY A 307 11.52 -17.01 25.88
C GLY A 307 11.66 -18.49 25.49
N VAL A 308 11.41 -19.42 26.40
CA VAL A 308 11.41 -20.86 26.14
C VAL A 308 10.07 -21.28 25.57
N ILE A 309 10.06 -22.01 24.45
CA ILE A 309 8.84 -22.43 23.75
C ILE A 309 8.07 -23.44 24.60
N THR A 310 6.80 -23.15 24.89
CA THR A 310 5.90 -24.00 25.70
C THR A 310 4.89 -24.77 24.87
N PHE A 311 4.49 -24.25 23.70
CA PHE A 311 3.63 -24.94 22.74
C PHE A 311 3.87 -24.40 21.32
N ALA A 312 3.56 -25.20 20.29
CA ALA A 312 3.54 -24.74 18.90
C ALA A 312 2.46 -25.46 18.09
N ASN A 313 1.64 -24.73 17.34
CA ASN A 313 0.63 -25.36 16.48
C ASN A 313 1.28 -26.04 15.25
N PRO A 314 0.58 -26.96 14.57
CA PRO A 314 1.15 -27.64 13.41
C PRO A 314 1.57 -26.73 12.26
N ALA A 315 0.89 -25.58 12.07
CA ALA A 315 1.27 -24.59 11.07
C ALA A 315 2.66 -24.00 11.38
N ALA A 316 2.95 -23.67 12.64
CA ALA A 316 4.26 -23.18 13.06
C ALA A 316 5.35 -24.23 12.83
N THR A 317 5.11 -25.48 13.23
CA THR A 317 6.06 -26.58 13.07
C THR A 317 6.38 -26.83 11.58
N SER A 318 5.35 -26.82 10.73
CA SER A 318 5.49 -26.97 9.28
C SER A 318 6.25 -25.80 8.63
N MET A 319 5.86 -24.55 8.93
CA MET A 319 6.52 -23.35 8.38
C MET A 319 7.99 -23.23 8.79
N LEU A 320 8.30 -23.59 10.04
CA LEU A 320 9.67 -23.56 10.57
C LEU A 320 10.50 -24.79 10.14
N GLY A 321 9.90 -25.78 9.49
CA GLY A 321 10.60 -26.95 8.95
C GLY A 321 10.98 -28.01 10.00
N TYR A 322 10.23 -28.10 11.10
CA TYR A 322 10.40 -29.13 12.12
C TYR A 322 9.44 -30.31 11.87
N ALA A 323 9.83 -31.52 12.27
CA ALA A 323 9.03 -32.73 12.04
C ALA A 323 8.01 -32.96 13.17
N LEU A 324 8.40 -32.68 14.42
CA LEU A 324 7.56 -32.85 15.60
C LEU A 324 7.54 -31.55 16.42
N GLU A 325 6.40 -31.26 17.04
CA GLU A 325 6.26 -30.13 17.98
C GLU A 325 7.25 -30.26 19.16
N THR A 326 7.55 -31.49 19.58
CA THR A 326 8.50 -31.79 20.65
C THR A 326 9.93 -31.33 20.35
N ASP A 327 10.28 -31.08 19.08
CA ASP A 327 11.59 -30.58 18.68
C ASP A 327 11.76 -29.07 18.97
N LEU A 328 10.63 -28.38 19.16
CA LEU A 328 10.54 -26.95 19.48
C LEU A 328 10.35 -26.72 20.99
N ILE A 329 9.50 -27.52 21.64
CA ILE A 329 9.16 -27.36 23.06
C ILE A 329 10.41 -27.48 23.95
N GLY A 330 10.55 -26.57 24.92
CA GLY A 330 11.66 -26.53 25.87
C GLY A 330 12.92 -25.86 25.35
N ARG A 331 12.92 -25.33 24.12
CA ARG A 331 14.06 -24.61 23.53
C ARG A 331 13.80 -23.11 23.48
N ALA A 332 14.88 -22.31 23.51
CA ALA A 332 14.78 -20.86 23.43
C ALA A 332 14.37 -20.42 22.02
N ALA A 333 13.25 -19.70 21.91
CA ALA A 333 12.72 -19.22 20.63
C ALA A 333 13.73 -18.34 19.88
N HIS A 334 14.44 -17.46 20.59
CA HIS A 334 15.45 -16.60 19.98
C HIS A 334 16.58 -17.39 19.31
N ALA A 335 17.14 -18.40 19.99
CA ALA A 335 18.25 -19.20 19.47
C ALA A 335 17.86 -20.04 18.23
N LEU A 336 16.57 -20.33 18.07
CA LEU A 336 16.08 -21.18 16.99
C LEU A 336 15.48 -20.41 15.81
N ILE A 337 14.62 -19.45 16.13
CA ILE A 337 13.68 -18.86 15.19
C ILE A 337 14.15 -17.48 14.76
N HIS A 338 14.70 -16.66 15.65
CA HIS A 338 14.99 -15.25 15.38
C HIS A 338 16.34 -14.80 15.97
N TYR A 339 17.40 -15.58 15.69
CA TYR A 339 18.76 -15.35 16.18
C TYR A 339 19.58 -14.39 15.30
N ALA A 340 19.12 -14.08 14.08
CA ALA A 340 19.84 -13.26 13.11
C ALA A 340 18.88 -12.38 12.30
N ALA A 341 19.39 -11.25 11.80
CA ALA A 341 18.68 -10.33 10.93
C ALA A 341 18.55 -10.88 9.50
N GLY A 342 17.81 -10.20 8.62
CA GLY A 342 17.54 -10.69 7.26
C GLY A 342 18.78 -10.81 6.35
N ASP A 343 19.87 -10.14 6.71
CA ASP A 343 21.19 -10.23 6.07
C ASP A 343 22.06 -11.38 6.63
N GLY A 344 21.58 -12.08 7.66
CA GLY A 344 22.29 -13.18 8.32
C GLY A 344 23.15 -12.77 9.51
N GLU A 345 23.23 -11.47 9.83
CA GLU A 345 24.01 -11.00 10.98
C GLU A 345 23.34 -11.41 12.31
N PRO A 346 24.10 -11.99 13.27
CA PRO A 346 23.55 -12.40 14.55
C PRO A 346 22.97 -11.21 15.34
N ILE A 347 21.75 -11.39 15.86
CA ILE A 347 21.11 -10.42 16.76
C ILE A 347 21.30 -10.93 18.19
N SER A 348 21.84 -10.09 19.07
CA SER A 348 21.91 -10.41 20.49
C SER A 348 20.52 -10.46 21.11
N THR A 349 20.32 -11.30 22.14
CA THR A 349 19.00 -11.47 22.77
C THR A 349 18.42 -10.17 23.33
N GLY A 350 19.27 -9.25 23.82
CA GLY A 350 18.84 -7.93 24.29
C GLY A 350 18.37 -6.98 23.19
N ASP A 351 18.88 -7.14 21.97
CA ASP A 351 18.55 -6.28 20.82
C ASP A 351 17.38 -6.81 20.01
N SER A 352 17.02 -8.08 20.18
CA SER A 352 15.87 -8.70 19.51
C SER A 352 14.55 -8.10 20.05
N PRO A 353 13.74 -7.42 19.21
CA PRO A 353 12.47 -6.85 19.64
C PRO A 353 11.50 -7.92 20.18
N LEU A 354 11.55 -9.13 19.62
CA LEU A 354 10.78 -10.28 20.06
C LEU A 354 11.20 -10.76 21.45
N ALA A 355 12.49 -10.96 21.70
CA ALA A 355 12.96 -11.38 23.03
C ALA A 355 12.69 -10.33 24.12
N ARG A 356 12.77 -9.04 23.76
CA ARG A 356 12.32 -7.95 24.64
C ARG A 356 10.83 -8.01 24.94
N ALA A 357 10.00 -8.31 23.93
CA ALA A 357 8.57 -8.47 24.13
C ALA A 357 8.25 -9.70 25.01
N TYR A 358 9.02 -10.78 24.90
CA TYR A 358 8.86 -11.96 25.76
C TYR A 358 9.20 -11.68 27.22
N SER A 359 10.27 -10.92 27.49
CA SER A 359 10.65 -10.59 28.88
C SER A 359 9.73 -9.52 29.47
N ALA A 360 9.48 -8.43 28.74
CA ALA A 360 8.70 -7.29 29.21
C ALA A 360 7.17 -7.55 29.23
N GLY A 361 6.67 -8.48 28.43
CA GLY A 361 5.23 -8.71 28.27
C GLY A 361 4.54 -7.63 27.47
N SER A 362 5.29 -6.94 26.61
CA SER A 362 4.77 -5.91 25.72
C SER A 362 4.16 -6.50 24.46
N GLU A 363 3.14 -5.83 23.93
CA GLU A 363 2.55 -6.19 22.64
C GLU A 363 3.41 -5.69 21.48
N LEU A 364 3.52 -6.51 20.43
CA LEU A 364 4.00 -6.10 19.12
C LEU A 364 2.93 -6.48 18.09
N LYS A 365 2.51 -5.54 17.24
CA LYS A 365 1.47 -5.78 16.22
C LYS A 365 2.06 -5.61 14.83
N SER A 366 1.75 -6.55 13.94
CA SER A 366 2.14 -6.51 12.52
C SER A 366 3.63 -6.22 12.30
N TYR A 367 4.49 -6.80 13.14
CA TYR A 367 5.93 -6.62 13.06
C TYR A 367 6.51 -7.53 11.98
N GLU A 368 7.04 -6.94 10.91
CA GLU A 368 7.74 -7.67 9.86
C GLU A 368 9.17 -7.99 10.27
N THR A 369 9.56 -9.26 10.15
CA THR A 369 10.92 -9.73 10.46
C THR A 369 11.24 -11.01 9.69
N VAL A 370 12.40 -11.60 9.95
CA VAL A 370 12.83 -12.87 9.37
C VAL A 370 12.91 -13.93 10.46
N PHE A 371 12.23 -15.04 10.23
CA PHE A 371 12.42 -16.27 10.98
C PHE A 371 13.37 -17.20 10.24
N TRP A 372 14.05 -18.06 10.98
CA TRP A 372 15.00 -19.02 10.45
C TRP A 372 14.45 -20.42 10.65
N THR A 373 14.33 -21.16 9.56
CA THR A 373 13.84 -22.55 9.60
C THR A 373 14.90 -23.48 10.20
N HIS A 374 14.51 -24.72 10.51
CA HIS A 374 15.44 -25.77 10.92
C HIS A 374 16.60 -25.97 9.91
N ALA A 375 16.31 -25.81 8.61
CA ALA A 375 17.29 -25.88 7.53
C ALA A 375 18.13 -24.59 7.36
N LYS A 376 18.00 -23.63 8.27
CA LYS A 376 18.67 -22.32 8.24
C LYS A 376 18.34 -21.48 7.00
N LEU A 377 17.12 -21.65 6.48
CA LEU A 377 16.58 -20.80 5.41
C LEU A 377 15.83 -19.61 6.04
N ALA A 378 16.02 -18.43 5.45
CA ALA A 378 15.31 -17.23 5.84
C ALA A 378 13.83 -17.31 5.40
N LEU A 379 12.93 -17.07 6.35
CA LEU A 379 11.48 -17.04 6.19
C LEU A 379 10.98 -15.64 6.57
N PRO A 380 10.68 -14.77 5.59
CA PRO A 380 10.01 -13.50 5.85
C PRO A 380 8.65 -13.73 6.52
N VAL A 381 8.46 -13.12 7.69
CA VAL A 381 7.22 -13.24 8.46
C VAL A 381 6.69 -11.88 8.89
N GLU A 382 5.37 -11.79 8.96
CA GLU A 382 4.67 -10.75 9.73
C GLU A 382 4.17 -11.40 11.01
N CYS A 383 4.54 -10.85 12.17
CA CYS A 383 4.22 -11.45 13.46
C CYS A 383 3.53 -10.47 14.43
N THR A 384 2.70 -11.04 15.28
CA THR A 384 2.01 -10.36 16.36
C THR A 384 2.31 -11.10 17.67
N VAL A 385 2.72 -10.35 18.67
CA VAL A 385 3.15 -10.84 19.98
C VAL A 385 2.16 -10.32 21.02
N LEU A 386 1.54 -11.23 21.77
CA LEU A 386 0.50 -10.92 22.76
C LEU A 386 0.84 -11.60 24.10
N PRO A 387 0.72 -10.90 25.25
CA PRO A 387 0.94 -11.52 26.54
C PRO A 387 -0.13 -12.60 26.83
N LEU A 388 0.31 -13.74 27.37
CA LEU A 388 -0.57 -14.81 27.83
C LEU A 388 -0.78 -14.71 29.34
N ALA A 389 -2.03 -14.51 29.75
CA ALA A 389 -2.42 -14.48 31.16
C ALA A 389 -3.51 -15.51 31.46
N ILE A 390 -3.27 -16.35 32.46
CA ILE A 390 -4.24 -17.34 32.97
C ILE A 390 -4.58 -16.94 34.40
N GLY A 391 -5.88 -16.78 34.71
CA GLY A 391 -6.33 -16.41 36.06
C GLY A 391 -5.81 -15.04 36.55
N GLY A 392 -5.50 -14.11 35.63
CA GLY A 392 -4.95 -12.80 35.96
C GLY A 392 -3.44 -12.79 36.24
N ARG A 393 -2.77 -13.94 36.17
CA ARG A 393 -1.31 -14.05 36.30
C ARG A 393 -0.70 -14.26 34.91
N ARG A 394 0.35 -13.49 34.62
CA ARG A 394 1.12 -13.62 33.38
C ARG A 394 1.91 -14.93 33.42
N GLU A 395 1.67 -15.79 32.44
CA GLU A 395 2.39 -17.07 32.28
C GLU A 395 3.41 -17.03 31.15
N GLY A 396 3.22 -16.15 30.18
CA GLY A 396 4.12 -16.06 29.04
C GLY A 396 3.62 -15.10 27.97
N THR A 397 3.91 -15.45 26.73
CA THR A 397 3.58 -14.67 25.54
C THR A 397 3.24 -15.63 24.39
N VAL A 398 2.24 -15.29 23.58
CA VAL A 398 1.89 -15.99 22.34
C VAL A 398 2.39 -15.17 21.16
N VAL A 399 3.01 -15.85 20.20
CA VAL A 399 3.44 -15.30 18.92
C VAL A 399 2.61 -15.93 17.82
N VAL A 400 1.89 -15.09 17.07
CA VAL A 400 1.21 -15.48 15.84
C VAL A 400 2.02 -14.92 14.68
N PHE A 401 2.37 -15.73 13.70
CA PHE A 401 3.16 -15.30 12.56
C PHE A 401 2.63 -15.86 11.25
N ARG A 402 2.70 -15.05 10.20
CA ARG A 402 2.31 -15.40 8.83
C ARG A 402 3.52 -15.34 7.91
N ASN A 403 3.66 -16.33 7.03
CA ASN A 403 4.62 -16.28 5.94
C ASN A 403 4.22 -15.18 4.92
N ILE A 404 5.08 -14.20 4.71
CA ILE A 404 4.88 -13.11 3.75
C ILE A 404 5.83 -13.19 2.54
N SER A 405 6.43 -14.35 2.29
CA SER A 405 7.39 -14.57 1.19
C SER A 405 6.78 -14.23 -0.17
N GLU A 406 5.55 -14.68 -0.43
CA GLU A 406 4.85 -14.39 -1.69
C GLU A 406 4.60 -12.88 -1.85
N ARG A 407 4.10 -12.21 -0.81
CA ARG A 407 3.90 -10.74 -0.80
C ARG A 407 5.20 -10.00 -1.09
N LYS A 408 6.27 -10.30 -0.34
CA LYS A 408 7.58 -9.67 -0.54
C LYS A 408 8.17 -9.95 -1.93
N SER A 409 7.99 -11.17 -2.47
CA SER A 409 8.43 -11.50 -3.82
C SER A 409 7.63 -10.75 -4.88
N ALA A 410 6.32 -10.60 -4.71
CA ALA A 410 5.45 -9.87 -5.63
C ALA A 410 5.73 -8.37 -5.59
N ASP A 411 5.96 -7.79 -4.41
CA ASP A 411 6.32 -6.39 -4.25
C ASP A 411 7.71 -6.11 -4.83
N ARG A 412 8.68 -7.00 -4.59
CA ARG A 412 10.01 -6.91 -5.21
C ARG A 412 9.93 -7.00 -6.73
N LEU A 413 9.19 -7.98 -7.26
CA LEU A 413 9.00 -8.14 -8.70
C LEU A 413 8.29 -6.92 -9.31
N ARG A 414 7.27 -6.38 -8.63
CA ARG A 414 6.60 -5.13 -9.04
C ARG A 414 7.58 -3.96 -9.06
N TRP A 415 8.42 -3.84 -8.04
CA TRP A 415 9.42 -2.79 -7.96
C TRP A 415 10.42 -2.92 -9.12
N GLU A 416 10.99 -4.11 -9.33
CA GLU A 416 11.93 -4.44 -10.42
C GLU A 416 11.31 -4.23 -11.82
N LEU A 417 10.00 -4.44 -11.97
CA LEU A 417 9.28 -4.21 -13.23
C LEU A 417 9.04 -2.71 -13.52
N LEU A 418 9.09 -1.84 -12.51
CA LEU A 418 8.75 -0.42 -12.62
C LEU A 418 9.94 0.51 -12.35
N HIS A 419 11.08 -0.01 -11.90
CA HIS A 419 12.26 0.78 -11.56
C HIS A 419 13.50 0.26 -12.28
N ASP A 420 14.45 1.17 -12.52
CA ASP A 420 15.79 0.87 -12.99
C ASP A 420 16.65 0.35 -11.84
N GLN A 421 17.31 -0.80 -12.04
CA GLN A 421 18.06 -1.47 -10.96
C GLN A 421 19.32 -0.73 -10.54
N LEU A 422 19.93 0.06 -11.44
CA LEU A 422 21.16 0.78 -11.15
C LEU A 422 20.87 2.06 -10.35
N THR A 423 19.92 2.87 -10.82
CA THR A 423 19.63 4.19 -10.25
C THR A 423 18.52 4.19 -9.21
N GLY A 424 17.69 3.13 -9.16
CA GLY A 424 16.50 3.06 -8.31
C GLY A 424 15.35 3.98 -8.78
N LEU A 425 15.51 4.70 -9.89
CA LEU A 425 14.51 5.58 -10.47
C LEU A 425 13.40 4.78 -11.17
N ALA A 426 12.29 5.43 -11.50
CA ALA A 426 11.27 4.84 -12.37
C ALA A 426 11.90 4.41 -13.71
N ASN A 427 11.42 3.31 -14.29
CA ASN A 427 11.84 2.90 -15.63
C ASN A 427 10.88 3.41 -16.71
N ARG A 428 11.22 3.14 -17.98
CA ARG A 428 10.39 3.49 -19.15
C ARG A 428 8.92 3.05 -19.01
N ARG A 429 8.65 1.88 -18.42
CA ARG A 429 7.28 1.37 -18.24
C ARG A 429 6.49 2.21 -17.25
N CYS A 430 7.10 2.56 -16.11
CA CYS A 430 6.47 3.45 -15.13
C CYS A 430 6.23 4.85 -15.70
N LEU A 431 7.18 5.39 -16.46
CA LEU A 431 7.01 6.68 -17.14
C LEU A 431 5.82 6.68 -18.10
N ILE A 432 5.66 5.65 -18.94
CA ILE A 432 4.53 5.56 -19.87
C ILE A 432 3.20 5.56 -19.11
N GLN A 433 3.10 4.79 -18.01
CA GLN A 433 1.89 4.77 -17.17
C GLN A 433 1.57 6.15 -16.57
N ALA A 434 2.60 6.85 -16.08
CA ALA A 434 2.44 8.19 -15.53
C ALA A 434 2.05 9.22 -16.61
N LEU A 435 2.66 9.16 -17.79
CA LEU A 435 2.33 10.01 -18.93
C LEU A 435 0.90 9.80 -19.42
N THR A 436 0.44 8.55 -19.53
CA THR A 436 -0.96 8.26 -19.91
C THR A 436 -1.92 8.88 -18.90
N THR A 437 -1.65 8.69 -17.61
CA THR A 437 -2.48 9.27 -16.52
C THR A 437 -2.49 10.79 -16.58
N GLU A 438 -1.35 11.40 -16.87
CA GLU A 438 -1.21 12.85 -16.95
C GLU A 438 -1.88 13.43 -18.20
N LEU A 439 -1.83 12.75 -19.35
CA LEU A 439 -2.56 13.15 -20.56
C LEU A 439 -4.07 13.16 -20.34
N ASP A 440 -4.62 12.14 -19.68
CA ASP A 440 -6.04 12.08 -19.34
C ASP A 440 -6.41 13.24 -18.39
N ARG A 441 -5.55 13.53 -17.40
CA ARG A 441 -5.72 14.69 -16.52
C ARG A 441 -5.74 16.02 -17.28
N ARG A 442 -4.91 16.19 -18.32
CA ARG A 442 -4.86 17.41 -19.16
C ARG A 442 -6.04 17.53 -20.11
N ARG A 443 -6.60 16.41 -20.57
CA ARG A 443 -7.85 16.38 -21.34
C ARG A 443 -9.02 16.88 -20.49
N ASP A 444 -9.09 16.47 -19.23
CA ASP A 444 -10.19 16.84 -18.33
C ASP A 444 -10.08 18.27 -17.78
N ARG A 445 -8.88 18.68 -17.33
CA ARG A 445 -8.68 19.94 -16.59
C ARG A 445 -8.08 21.08 -17.42
N GLY A 446 -7.59 20.77 -18.62
CA GLY A 446 -6.80 21.71 -19.41
C GLY A 446 -5.43 22.04 -18.80
N GLY A 447 -4.81 23.10 -19.32
CA GLY A 447 -3.45 23.51 -18.98
C GLY A 447 -2.37 22.65 -19.62
N TYR A 448 -1.13 22.84 -19.18
CA TYR A 448 0.05 22.23 -19.78
C TYR A 448 0.88 21.45 -18.75
N SER A 449 1.48 20.35 -19.20
CA SER A 449 2.60 19.66 -18.54
C SER A 449 3.76 19.60 -19.54
N ALA A 450 4.94 19.18 -19.09
CA ALA A 450 6.07 18.99 -20.00
C ALA A 450 6.81 17.69 -19.72
N LEU A 451 7.35 17.07 -20.76
CA LEU A 451 8.29 15.97 -20.68
C LEU A 451 9.65 16.51 -21.10
N LEU A 452 10.62 16.47 -20.19
CA LEU A 452 12.02 16.76 -20.48
C LEU A 452 12.72 15.44 -20.73
N TYR A 453 13.31 15.29 -21.89
CA TYR A 453 14.17 14.19 -22.27
C TYR A 453 15.61 14.67 -22.16
N VAL A 454 16.39 14.04 -21.29
CA VAL A 454 17.77 14.44 -20.97
C VAL A 454 18.70 13.33 -21.45
N ASP A 455 19.73 13.72 -22.17
CA ASP A 455 20.70 12.80 -22.75
C ASP A 455 22.11 13.28 -22.38
N ILE A 456 22.88 12.44 -21.68
CA ILE A 456 24.23 12.80 -21.24
C ILE A 456 25.15 12.85 -22.46
N ASP A 457 25.78 14.00 -22.68
CA ASP A 457 26.60 14.19 -23.86
C ASP A 457 27.90 13.38 -23.76
N ARG A 458 28.22 12.70 -24.87
CA ARG A 458 29.45 11.90 -25.03
C ARG A 458 29.62 10.82 -23.95
N PHE A 459 28.54 10.23 -23.42
CA PHE A 459 28.61 9.20 -22.37
C PHE A 459 29.51 8.00 -22.72
N ASN A 460 29.53 7.56 -23.98
CA ASN A 460 30.45 6.49 -24.43
C ASN A 460 31.93 6.83 -24.15
N MET A 461 32.33 8.11 -24.22
CA MET A 461 33.69 8.50 -23.84
C MET A 461 33.96 8.31 -22.35
N ILE A 462 32.94 8.47 -21.49
CA ILE A 462 33.06 8.21 -20.06
C ILE A 462 33.30 6.71 -19.84
N VAL A 463 32.53 5.86 -20.53
CA VAL A 463 32.69 4.39 -20.49
C VAL A 463 34.09 3.99 -20.96
N ASP A 464 34.51 4.49 -22.12
CA ASP A 464 35.78 4.11 -22.76
C ASP A 464 37.02 4.54 -21.94
N ASN A 465 36.97 5.71 -21.29
CA ASN A 465 38.14 6.31 -20.64
C ASN A 465 38.16 6.14 -19.12
N ALA A 466 37.01 6.21 -18.45
CA ALA A 466 36.91 6.10 -16.99
C ALA A 466 36.44 4.72 -16.52
N GLY A 467 36.00 3.86 -17.46
CA GLY A 467 35.52 2.51 -17.21
C GLY A 467 34.06 2.45 -16.74
N GLN A 468 33.47 1.26 -16.86
CA GLN A 468 32.06 1.01 -16.57
C GLN A 468 31.65 1.44 -15.15
N GLN A 469 32.49 1.18 -14.13
CA GLN A 469 32.16 1.54 -12.75
C GLN A 469 32.02 3.05 -12.54
N SER A 470 32.86 3.85 -13.22
CA SER A 470 32.77 5.32 -13.17
C SER A 470 31.54 5.81 -13.92
N ALA A 471 31.23 5.21 -15.07
CA ALA A 471 30.04 5.53 -15.84
C ALA A 471 28.75 5.21 -15.06
N ASP A 472 28.67 4.05 -14.42
CA ASP A 472 27.57 3.65 -13.55
C ASP A 472 27.38 4.65 -12.39
N ARG A 473 28.49 5.10 -11.79
CA ARG A 473 28.46 6.11 -10.73
C ARG A 473 27.95 7.46 -11.24
N VAL A 474 28.38 7.91 -12.42
CA VAL A 474 27.85 9.13 -13.05
C VAL A 474 26.35 9.04 -13.24
N LEU A 475 25.82 7.90 -13.69
CA LEU A 475 24.38 7.70 -13.86
C LEU A 475 23.62 7.78 -12.52
N VAL A 476 24.19 7.21 -11.45
CA VAL A 476 23.60 7.30 -10.11
C VAL A 476 23.63 8.74 -9.59
N ASP A 477 24.77 9.43 -9.72
CA ASP A 477 24.96 10.80 -9.23
C ASP A 477 24.07 11.80 -9.98
N VAL A 478 23.94 11.66 -11.31
CA VAL A 478 23.00 12.45 -12.14
C VAL A 478 21.56 12.18 -11.73
N GLY A 479 21.17 10.91 -11.59
CA GLY A 479 19.82 10.55 -11.18
C GLY A 479 19.44 11.14 -9.81
N HIS A 480 20.36 11.06 -8.86
CA HIS A 480 20.19 11.65 -7.53
C HIS A 480 20.09 13.18 -7.61
N LEU A 481 20.98 13.85 -8.35
CA LEU A 481 20.96 15.30 -8.49
C LEU A 481 19.67 15.82 -9.12
N LEU A 482 19.20 15.21 -10.21
CA LEU A 482 17.94 15.57 -10.86
C LEU A 482 16.76 15.37 -9.90
N SER A 483 16.76 14.29 -9.10
CA SER A 483 15.66 13.98 -8.17
C SER A 483 15.48 15.02 -7.05
N GLN A 484 16.55 15.68 -6.61
CA GLN A 484 16.51 16.66 -5.51
C GLN A 484 15.68 17.91 -5.82
N ARG A 485 15.46 18.20 -7.10
CA ARG A 485 14.74 19.41 -7.55
C ARG A 485 13.28 19.15 -7.95
N LEU A 486 12.88 17.88 -8.03
CA LEU A 486 11.53 17.51 -8.42
C LEU A 486 10.51 17.88 -7.35
N ARG A 487 9.30 18.26 -7.79
CA ARG A 487 8.15 18.44 -6.91
C ARG A 487 7.49 17.09 -6.65
N GLN A 488 6.58 17.06 -5.67
CA GLN A 488 5.83 15.85 -5.32
C GLN A 488 5.01 15.27 -6.48
N ASP A 489 4.56 16.10 -7.42
CA ASP A 489 3.76 15.69 -8.59
C ASP A 489 4.61 15.43 -9.85
N ASP A 490 5.93 15.62 -9.77
CA ASP A 490 6.84 15.36 -10.88
C ASP A 490 7.38 13.92 -10.80
N LEU A 491 7.79 13.36 -11.94
CA LEU A 491 8.36 12.01 -12.02
C LEU A 491 9.66 12.06 -12.80
N LEU A 492 10.71 11.43 -12.25
CA LEU A 492 11.96 11.17 -12.95
C LEU A 492 12.10 9.68 -13.22
N ALA A 493 12.37 9.36 -14.49
CA ALA A 493 12.63 8.01 -14.96
C ALA A 493 13.96 7.93 -15.69
N ARG A 494 14.64 6.80 -15.55
CA ARG A 494 15.72 6.40 -16.46
C ARG A 494 15.13 5.51 -17.55
N LEU A 495 15.35 5.88 -18.80
CA LEU A 495 14.79 5.16 -19.93
C LEU A 495 15.67 3.96 -20.25
N GLU A 496 16.82 4.24 -20.84
CA GLU A 496 17.82 3.28 -21.35
C GLU A 496 19.17 4.00 -21.38
N ASP A 497 20.27 3.27 -21.18
CA ASP A 497 21.65 3.79 -21.24
C ASP A 497 21.86 5.10 -20.43
N ASP A 498 22.11 6.20 -21.13
CA ASP A 498 22.43 7.54 -20.64
C ASP A 498 21.25 8.53 -20.73
N HIS A 499 20.04 8.01 -20.96
CA HIS A 499 18.85 8.82 -21.17
C HIS A 499 17.93 8.85 -19.95
N TYR A 500 17.53 10.06 -19.55
CA TYR A 500 16.55 10.31 -18.50
C TYR A 500 15.33 11.01 -19.09
N ALA A 501 14.21 10.86 -18.41
CA ALA A 501 12.98 11.54 -18.73
C ALA A 501 12.31 12.07 -17.47
N MET A 502 11.94 13.34 -17.47
CA MET A 502 11.25 14.01 -16.37
C MET A 502 9.90 14.51 -16.81
N LEU A 503 8.84 14.01 -16.19
CA LEU A 503 7.50 14.53 -16.31
C LEU A 503 7.32 15.66 -15.30
N LEU A 504 7.14 16.88 -15.81
CA LEU A 504 6.81 18.07 -15.02
C LEU A 504 5.32 18.37 -15.11
N SER A 505 4.62 18.23 -13.99
CA SER A 505 3.17 18.38 -13.93
C SER A 505 2.76 19.85 -13.74
N GLY A 506 1.88 20.38 -14.60
CA GLY A 506 1.26 21.69 -14.39
C GLY A 506 2.22 22.86 -14.56
N VAL A 507 2.81 22.97 -15.75
CA VAL A 507 3.77 24.01 -16.10
C VAL A 507 3.10 25.22 -16.73
N GLN A 508 3.71 26.38 -16.53
CA GLN A 508 3.40 27.61 -17.28
C GLN A 508 4.37 27.73 -18.45
N LEU A 509 3.86 27.91 -19.66
CA LEU A 509 4.68 27.95 -20.88
C LEU A 509 5.75 29.04 -20.85
N GLU A 510 5.46 30.17 -20.20
CA GLU A 510 6.34 31.34 -20.06
C GLU A 510 7.69 31.01 -19.38
N ASN A 511 7.70 30.03 -18.48
CA ASN A 511 8.87 29.64 -17.69
C ASN A 511 9.42 28.26 -18.08
N LEU A 512 8.79 27.58 -19.04
CA LEU A 512 9.12 26.21 -19.37
C LEU A 512 10.58 26.05 -19.80
N PHE A 513 11.06 26.94 -20.69
CA PHE A 513 12.45 26.90 -21.13
C PHE A 513 13.41 27.10 -19.95
N THR A 514 13.17 28.13 -19.12
CA THR A 514 14.01 28.43 -17.96
C THR A 514 14.09 27.25 -16.99
N ILE A 515 12.96 26.58 -16.73
CA ILE A 515 12.93 25.38 -15.89
C ILE A 515 13.76 24.26 -16.54
N ALA A 516 13.54 23.99 -17.83
CA ALA A 516 14.25 22.92 -18.54
C ALA A 516 15.77 23.18 -18.63
N ASP A 517 16.20 24.38 -18.98
CA ASP A 517 17.62 24.71 -19.08
C ASP A 517 18.30 24.69 -17.70
N SER A 518 17.57 25.04 -16.66
CA SER A 518 18.12 24.94 -15.31
C SER A 518 18.35 23.48 -14.86
N TYR A 519 17.67 22.48 -15.43
CA TYR A 519 18.00 21.06 -15.21
C TYR A 519 19.25 20.65 -15.98
N ARG A 520 19.45 21.20 -17.18
CA ARG A 520 20.67 21.03 -17.95
C ARG A 520 21.88 21.56 -17.18
N GLU A 521 21.79 22.79 -16.67
CA GLU A 521 22.88 23.43 -15.89
C GLU A 521 23.24 22.65 -14.62
N LEU A 522 22.30 21.91 -14.02
CA LEU A 522 22.60 21.05 -12.89
C LEU A 522 23.59 19.94 -13.25
N LEU A 523 23.55 19.40 -14.46
CA LEU A 523 24.42 18.28 -14.86
C LEU A 523 25.91 18.62 -14.67
N ALA A 524 26.30 19.88 -14.89
CA ALA A 524 27.67 20.36 -14.73
C ALA A 524 28.21 20.24 -13.28
N GLN A 525 27.34 20.03 -12.28
CA GLN A 525 27.76 19.79 -10.90
C GLN A 525 28.28 18.37 -10.69
N VAL A 526 27.87 17.41 -11.52
CA VAL A 526 28.41 16.05 -11.50
C VAL A 526 29.74 16.07 -12.21
N LYS A 527 30.78 15.55 -11.55
CA LYS A 527 32.13 15.47 -12.09
C LYS A 527 32.62 14.03 -12.09
N PHE A 528 33.39 13.66 -13.09
CA PHE A 528 33.97 12.33 -13.21
C PHE A 528 35.48 12.38 -13.45
N PRO A 529 36.24 11.40 -12.94
CA PRO A 529 37.66 11.32 -13.16
C PRO A 529 37.95 10.89 -14.60
N MET A 530 38.77 11.67 -15.30
CA MET A 530 39.25 11.35 -16.64
C MET A 530 40.70 11.82 -16.74
N TYR A 531 41.62 10.90 -17.05
CA TYR A 531 43.06 11.17 -17.19
C TYR A 531 43.70 11.97 -16.04
N GLY A 532 43.27 11.71 -14.80
CA GLY A 532 43.77 12.39 -13.61
C GLY A 532 43.18 13.79 -13.34
N ARG A 533 42.18 14.22 -14.12
CA ARG A 533 41.40 15.45 -13.93
C ARG A 533 39.94 15.12 -13.60
N GLN A 534 39.22 16.11 -13.08
CA GLN A 534 37.77 16.05 -12.84
C GLN A 534 37.05 16.85 -13.93
N LEU A 535 36.36 16.17 -14.84
CA LEU A 535 35.57 16.80 -15.90
C LEU A 535 34.10 16.87 -15.51
N ALA A 536 33.42 17.95 -15.88
CA ALA A 536 31.99 18.13 -15.64
C ALA A 536 31.16 17.33 -16.65
N VAL A 537 30.02 16.81 -16.21
CA VAL A 537 29.04 16.18 -17.11
C VAL A 537 28.22 17.27 -17.79
N SER A 538 28.12 17.20 -19.12
CA SER A 538 27.19 18.02 -19.90
C SER A 538 26.05 17.16 -20.42
N GLY A 539 24.94 17.77 -20.81
CA GLY A 539 23.83 17.03 -21.40
C GLY A 539 22.94 17.88 -22.27
N SER A 540 22.30 17.23 -23.22
CA SER A 540 21.33 17.85 -24.11
C SER A 540 19.91 17.58 -23.60
N VAL A 541 19.06 18.60 -23.63
CA VAL A 541 17.68 18.51 -23.12
C VAL A 541 16.67 18.81 -24.22
N GLY A 542 15.80 17.85 -24.50
CA GLY A 542 14.65 18.03 -25.38
C GLY A 542 13.35 18.13 -24.59
N VAL A 543 12.49 19.07 -24.92
CA VAL A 543 11.23 19.30 -24.19
C VAL A 543 10.06 19.07 -25.11
N ALA A 544 9.12 18.20 -24.73
CA ALA A 544 7.79 18.12 -25.35
C ALA A 544 6.72 18.67 -24.42
N ILE A 545 5.81 19.46 -24.96
CA ILE A 545 4.67 19.99 -24.22
C ILE A 545 3.53 18.99 -24.27
N LEU A 546 2.96 18.69 -23.11
CA LEU A 546 1.77 17.89 -22.97
C LEU A 546 0.56 18.81 -22.85
N SER A 547 -0.33 18.73 -23.83
CA SER A 547 -1.65 19.34 -23.80
C SER A 547 -2.72 18.24 -23.87
N GLY A 548 -3.98 18.59 -23.65
CA GLY A 548 -5.10 17.65 -23.86
C GLY A 548 -5.23 17.14 -25.30
N GLU A 549 -4.60 17.82 -26.27
CA GLU A 549 -4.63 17.47 -27.70
C GLU A 549 -3.56 16.42 -28.08
N ALA A 550 -2.58 16.16 -27.20
CA ALA A 550 -1.55 15.17 -27.46
C ALA A 550 -2.15 13.74 -27.55
N PRO A 551 -1.80 12.95 -28.59
CA PRO A 551 -2.49 11.69 -28.88
C PRO A 551 -2.12 10.56 -27.90
N SER A 552 -0.84 10.38 -27.56
CA SER A 552 -0.39 9.31 -26.67
C SER A 552 0.91 9.65 -25.92
N ALA A 553 1.26 8.84 -24.92
CA ALA A 553 2.51 8.96 -24.17
C ALA A 553 3.73 8.75 -25.09
N GLU A 554 3.66 7.79 -26.01
CA GLU A 554 4.71 7.49 -26.98
C GLU A 554 4.97 8.67 -27.92
N TYR A 555 3.92 9.35 -28.36
CA TYR A 555 4.04 10.56 -29.17
C TYR A 555 4.84 11.64 -28.43
N VAL A 556 4.50 11.90 -27.16
CA VAL A 556 5.19 12.90 -26.33
C VAL A 556 6.66 12.53 -26.12
N ILE A 557 6.96 11.26 -25.80
CA ILE A 557 8.35 10.77 -25.65
C ILE A 557 9.14 10.98 -26.93
N GLU A 558 8.57 10.59 -28.08
CA GLU A 558 9.26 10.73 -29.37
C GLU A 558 9.55 12.20 -29.71
N HIS A 559 8.62 13.10 -29.40
CA HIS A 559 8.78 14.53 -29.67
C HIS A 559 9.84 15.17 -28.77
N ALA A 560 9.89 14.76 -27.50
CA ALA A 560 10.93 15.21 -26.58
C ALA A 560 12.31 14.70 -27.04
N ARG A 561 12.37 13.44 -27.49
CA ARG A 561 13.59 12.83 -28.04
C ARG A 561 14.06 13.54 -29.32
N LEU A 562 13.16 13.91 -30.22
CA LEU A 562 13.48 14.67 -31.43
C LEU A 562 14.05 16.06 -31.09
N ALA A 563 13.46 16.78 -30.14
CA ALA A 563 14.03 18.04 -29.68
C ALA A 563 15.41 17.87 -29.02
N CYS A 564 15.61 16.78 -28.26
CA CYS A 564 16.93 16.48 -27.68
C CYS A 564 17.96 16.19 -28.77
N HIS A 565 17.55 15.49 -29.83
CA HIS A 565 18.41 15.27 -30.99
C HIS A 565 18.77 16.59 -31.71
N ASP A 566 17.82 17.51 -31.85
CA ASP A 566 18.08 18.84 -32.41
C ASP A 566 19.03 19.65 -31.52
N ALA A 567 18.91 19.55 -30.18
CA ALA A 567 19.87 20.12 -29.25
C ALA A 567 21.29 19.58 -29.49
N LYS A 568 21.43 18.27 -29.67
CA LYS A 568 22.72 17.65 -30.00
C LYS A 568 23.30 18.13 -31.34
N ARG A 569 22.46 18.30 -32.36
CA ARG A 569 22.89 18.79 -33.69
C ARG A 569 23.34 20.25 -33.68
N ARG A 570 22.82 21.06 -32.76
CA ARG A 570 23.11 22.49 -32.64
C ARG A 570 24.30 22.82 -31.74
N GLY A 571 25.09 21.82 -31.36
CA GLY A 571 26.29 22.02 -30.53
C GLY A 571 26.28 21.31 -29.19
N ARG A 572 25.23 20.54 -28.85
CA ARG A 572 25.09 19.86 -27.54
C ARG A 572 24.97 20.86 -26.39
N ASP A 573 24.98 20.36 -25.15
CA ASP A 573 24.86 21.14 -23.91
C ASP A 573 23.84 22.29 -23.98
N GLN A 574 22.66 21.99 -24.51
CA GLN A 574 21.60 22.98 -24.69
C GLN A 574 20.21 22.38 -24.56
N THR A 575 19.23 23.26 -24.38
CA THR A 575 17.82 22.90 -24.28
C THR A 575 17.08 23.28 -25.55
N GLN A 576 16.24 22.39 -26.07
CA GLN A 576 15.36 22.66 -27.20
C GLN A 576 13.92 22.26 -26.86
N ILE A 577 12.97 23.11 -27.22
CA ILE A 577 11.54 22.84 -27.06
C ILE A 577 10.95 22.40 -28.40
N TYR A 578 10.39 21.20 -28.43
CA TYR A 578 9.60 20.73 -29.55
C TYR A 578 8.29 21.50 -29.61
N VAL A 579 8.03 22.12 -30.77
CA VAL A 579 6.73 22.73 -31.08
C VAL A 579 6.24 22.08 -32.38
N SER A 580 5.16 21.31 -32.29
CA SER A 580 4.57 20.69 -33.47
C SER A 580 4.09 21.76 -34.44
N GLY A 581 4.29 21.55 -35.75
CA GLY A 581 3.74 22.41 -36.79
C GLY A 581 2.19 22.45 -36.80
N SER A 582 1.52 21.46 -36.20
CA SER A 582 0.07 21.45 -36.00
C SER A 582 -0.40 22.36 -34.85
N ASP A 583 0.49 22.67 -33.90
CA ASP A 583 0.12 23.27 -32.61
C ASP A 583 0.36 24.78 -32.63
N ALA A 584 -0.18 25.44 -33.66
CA ALA A 584 0.01 26.87 -33.93
C ALA A 584 -0.43 27.76 -32.76
N ARG A 585 -1.27 27.27 -31.83
CA ARG A 585 -1.64 27.96 -30.59
C ARG A 585 -0.47 28.00 -29.60
N ILE A 586 0.12 26.84 -29.31
CA ILE A 586 1.24 26.71 -28.35
C ILE A 586 2.45 27.49 -28.84
N ALA A 587 2.74 27.39 -30.15
CA ALA A 587 3.79 28.18 -30.80
C ALA A 587 3.61 29.69 -30.55
N ARG A 588 2.40 30.21 -30.86
CA ARG A 588 2.08 31.64 -30.69
C ARG A 588 2.13 32.08 -29.23
N GLU A 589 1.70 31.25 -28.30
CA GLU A 589 1.71 31.57 -26.87
C GLU A 589 3.14 31.67 -26.32
N LEU A 590 4.01 30.70 -26.68
CA LEU A 590 5.44 30.76 -26.37
C LEU A 590 6.10 31.99 -26.99
N ASP A 591 5.86 32.25 -28.27
CA ASP A 591 6.43 33.41 -28.97
C ASP A 591 5.98 34.73 -28.35
N SER A 592 4.69 34.86 -28.05
CA SER A 592 4.14 36.09 -27.46
C SER A 592 4.73 36.38 -26.09
N ALA A 593 4.86 35.36 -25.24
CA ALA A 593 5.47 35.49 -23.91
C ALA A 593 6.92 35.98 -23.99
N TRP A 594 7.73 35.38 -24.89
CA TRP A 594 9.13 35.77 -25.07
C TRP A 594 9.29 37.14 -25.72
N ILE A 595 8.42 37.52 -26.67
CA ILE A 595 8.42 38.87 -27.25
C ILE A 595 8.22 39.92 -26.17
N VAL A 596 7.24 39.73 -25.27
CA VAL A 596 6.99 40.66 -24.17
C VAL A 596 8.21 40.72 -23.24
N ARG A 597 8.71 39.57 -22.80
CA ARG A 597 9.86 39.47 -21.89
C ARG A 597 11.12 40.15 -22.43
N LEU A 598 11.46 39.91 -23.70
CA LEU A 598 12.63 40.51 -24.36
C LEU A 598 12.47 42.02 -24.54
N LYS A 599 11.27 42.49 -24.92
CA LYS A 599 10.98 43.93 -25.05
C LYS A 599 11.09 44.65 -23.71
N GLU A 600 10.52 44.07 -22.65
CA GLU A 600 10.65 44.61 -21.30
C GLU A 600 12.10 44.62 -20.85
N ALA A 601 12.85 43.54 -21.08
CA ALA A 601 14.26 43.47 -20.70
C ALA A 601 15.12 44.54 -21.41
N LEU A 602 14.83 44.82 -22.69
CA LEU A 602 15.46 45.94 -23.43
C LEU A 602 15.05 47.31 -22.89
N HIS A 603 13.79 47.49 -22.47
CA HIS A 603 13.28 48.78 -22.02
C HIS A 603 13.68 49.11 -20.57
N GLU A 604 13.77 48.09 -19.72
CA GLU A 604 14.06 48.19 -18.29
C GLU A 604 15.56 48.01 -17.97
N ASP A 605 16.43 48.05 -18.99
CA ASP A 605 17.90 47.82 -18.87
C ASP A 605 18.24 46.54 -18.07
N ARG A 606 17.49 45.45 -18.30
CA ARG A 606 17.72 44.14 -17.68
C ARG A 606 18.66 43.24 -18.49
N PHE A 607 19.39 43.79 -19.43
CA PHE A 607 20.56 43.12 -20.01
C PHE A 607 21.83 43.64 -19.36
N LEU A 608 22.81 42.76 -19.18
CA LEU A 608 24.14 43.12 -18.72
C LEU A 608 25.21 42.47 -19.59
N LEU A 609 26.39 43.07 -19.59
CA LEU A 609 27.55 42.57 -20.34
C LEU A 609 28.58 42.03 -19.36
N LEU A 610 28.90 40.76 -19.50
CA LEU A 610 30.12 40.19 -18.95
C LEU A 610 31.25 40.36 -19.96
N THR A 611 32.47 40.21 -19.48
CA THR A 611 33.70 40.33 -20.25
C THR A 611 34.63 39.20 -19.93
N GLN A 612 35.23 38.61 -20.97
CA GLN A 612 36.26 37.60 -20.83
C GLN A 612 37.52 38.02 -21.57
N PRO A 613 38.72 37.90 -20.97
CA PRO A 613 39.95 38.35 -21.62
C PRO A 613 40.42 37.39 -22.72
N ILE A 614 40.95 37.97 -23.80
CA ILE A 614 41.64 37.28 -24.90
C ILE A 614 43.10 37.72 -24.87
N LEU A 615 44.00 36.80 -24.56
CA LEU A 615 45.38 37.11 -24.21
C LEU A 615 46.39 36.58 -25.24
N PRO A 616 47.45 37.33 -25.59
CA PRO A 616 48.48 36.85 -26.51
C PRO A 616 49.24 35.66 -25.92
N VAL A 617 49.25 34.54 -26.63
CA VAL A 617 49.83 33.28 -26.14
C VAL A 617 51.32 33.41 -25.82
N ALA A 618 52.06 34.16 -26.64
CA ALA A 618 53.50 34.35 -26.51
C ALA A 618 53.90 34.99 -25.15
N GLU A 619 53.03 35.81 -24.57
CA GLU A 619 53.30 36.55 -23.34
C GLU A 619 53.00 35.71 -22.09
N ILE A 620 51.96 34.88 -22.17
CA ILE A 620 51.43 34.13 -21.04
C ILE A 620 51.94 32.69 -20.96
N ARG A 621 52.60 32.17 -22.01
CA ARG A 621 53.06 30.75 -22.07
C ARG A 621 53.89 30.29 -20.87
N ASN A 622 54.63 31.22 -20.26
CA ASN A 622 55.51 30.98 -19.12
C ASN A 622 55.07 31.71 -17.84
N ALA A 623 53.89 32.34 -17.84
CA ALA A 623 53.39 33.04 -16.67
C ALA A 623 53.00 32.06 -15.56
N ASP A 624 53.08 32.54 -14.32
CA ASP A 624 52.67 31.78 -13.14
C ASP A 624 51.16 31.50 -13.16
N GLU A 625 50.77 30.28 -12.82
CA GLU A 625 49.39 29.80 -12.89
C GLU A 625 48.46 30.55 -11.94
N ALA A 626 48.95 30.88 -10.74
CA ALA A 626 48.16 31.65 -9.77
C ALA A 626 47.93 33.10 -10.25
N ALA A 627 48.94 33.71 -10.90
CA ALA A 627 48.83 35.04 -11.47
C ALA A 627 47.85 35.09 -12.66
N LEU A 628 47.88 34.07 -13.54
CA LEU A 628 46.95 33.95 -14.67
C LEU A 628 45.49 33.85 -14.21
N ARG A 629 45.21 32.99 -13.22
CA ARG A 629 43.85 32.82 -12.70
C ARG A 629 43.30 34.05 -11.97
N ALA A 630 44.14 34.76 -11.23
CA ALA A 630 43.69 35.89 -10.41
C ALA A 630 43.46 37.16 -11.24
N GLN A 631 44.41 37.53 -12.11
CA GLN A 631 44.39 38.80 -12.85
C GLN A 631 45.14 38.68 -14.19
N GLY A 632 44.92 37.60 -14.96
CA GLY A 632 45.62 37.34 -16.22
C GLY A 632 45.60 38.50 -17.23
N TRP A 633 44.52 39.28 -17.26
CA TRP A 633 44.38 40.48 -18.10
C TRP A 633 45.34 41.62 -17.74
N ARG A 634 45.87 41.67 -16.52
CA ARG A 634 46.89 42.66 -16.12
C ARG A 634 48.29 42.29 -16.60
N LEU A 635 48.54 41.02 -16.94
CA LEU A 635 49.85 40.58 -17.44
C LEU A 635 50.18 41.17 -18.82
N HIS A 636 49.17 41.68 -19.53
CA HIS A 636 49.31 42.37 -20.81
C HIS A 636 50.00 43.76 -20.69
N GLN A 637 50.37 44.20 -19.49
CA GLN A 637 51.07 45.49 -19.25
C GLN A 637 52.48 45.56 -19.88
N HIS A 638 53.09 44.44 -20.24
CA HIS A 638 54.49 44.38 -20.68
C HIS A 638 54.71 44.56 -22.18
N SER A 639 53.65 44.66 -22.98
CA SER A 639 53.73 44.65 -24.43
C SER A 639 53.00 45.85 -25.05
N SER A 640 53.52 46.34 -26.17
CA SER A 640 52.92 47.41 -26.99
C SER A 640 51.61 47.02 -27.69
N GLY A 641 51.00 45.88 -27.31
CA GLY A 641 49.79 45.32 -27.89
C GLY A 641 48.50 45.97 -27.40
N GLU A 642 47.38 45.55 -27.98
CA GLU A 642 46.03 45.93 -27.57
C GLU A 642 45.42 44.80 -26.75
N ALA A 643 44.83 45.12 -25.59
CA ALA A 643 44.15 44.14 -24.76
C ALA A 643 42.75 43.84 -25.33
N LEU A 644 42.48 42.57 -25.62
CA LEU A 644 41.22 42.14 -26.25
C LEU A 644 40.31 41.50 -25.21
N PHE A 645 39.01 41.80 -25.28
CA PHE A 645 37.99 41.24 -24.39
C PHE A 645 36.73 40.89 -25.17
N GLU A 646 36.17 39.70 -24.95
CA GLU A 646 34.88 39.30 -25.48
C GLU A 646 33.73 39.78 -24.61
N LEU A 647 32.72 40.40 -25.22
CA LEU A 647 31.48 40.79 -24.58
C LEU A 647 30.46 39.65 -24.61
N LEU A 648 30.10 39.16 -23.42
CA LEU A 648 29.15 38.08 -23.22
C LEU A 648 27.87 38.62 -22.59
N ILE A 649 26.79 38.67 -23.38
CA ILE A 649 25.50 39.17 -22.89
C ILE A 649 24.91 38.22 -21.83
N ARG A 650 24.20 38.77 -20.85
CA ARG A 650 23.30 38.05 -19.95
C ARG A 650 21.99 38.82 -19.82
N MET A 651 20.88 38.13 -19.65
CA MET A 651 19.59 38.76 -19.32
C MET A 651 19.29 38.54 -17.84
N VAL A 652 18.66 39.52 -17.19
CA VAL A 652 18.23 39.45 -15.80
C VAL A 652 16.70 39.33 -15.77
N ASN A 653 16.22 38.32 -15.07
CA ASN A 653 14.79 38.14 -14.83
C ASN A 653 14.25 39.14 -13.79
N ARG A 654 12.92 39.23 -13.67
CA ARG A 654 12.27 40.10 -12.68
C ARG A 654 12.58 39.71 -11.23
N ASP A 655 12.92 38.45 -11.00
CA ASP A 655 13.35 37.90 -9.71
C ASP A 655 14.86 38.14 -9.43
N GLY A 656 15.58 38.80 -10.35
CA GLY A 656 17.00 39.08 -10.24
C GLY A 656 17.92 37.94 -10.68
N GLN A 657 17.38 36.80 -11.12
CA GLN A 657 18.20 35.68 -11.60
C GLN A 657 18.79 35.96 -12.98
N LEU A 658 20.03 35.51 -13.20
CA LEU A 658 20.69 35.55 -14.50
C LEU A 658 20.10 34.48 -15.42
N VAL A 659 19.87 34.86 -16.67
CA VAL A 659 19.42 34.00 -17.75
C VAL A 659 20.53 33.96 -18.81
N SER A 660 20.99 32.73 -19.07
CA SER A 660 22.02 32.45 -20.05
C SER A 660 21.58 32.81 -21.48
N PRO A 661 22.49 33.23 -22.37
CA PRO A 661 22.23 33.38 -23.81
C PRO A 661 21.67 32.12 -24.45
N SER A 662 22.10 30.94 -24.00
CA SER A 662 21.57 29.64 -24.45
C SER A 662 20.04 29.55 -24.30
N VAL A 663 19.47 30.31 -23.36
CA VAL A 663 18.03 30.38 -23.12
C VAL A 663 17.34 31.34 -24.08
N PHE A 664 17.77 32.59 -24.11
CA PHE A 664 16.99 33.63 -24.76
C PHE A 664 17.42 33.93 -26.20
N VAL A 665 18.65 33.60 -26.62
CA VAL A 665 19.13 33.86 -27.99
C VAL A 665 18.37 33.04 -29.04
N PRO A 666 18.21 31.70 -28.91
CA PRO A 666 17.44 30.94 -29.90
C PRO A 666 15.99 31.42 -30.03
N LEU A 667 15.42 31.87 -28.93
CA LEU A 667 14.06 32.41 -28.87
C LEU A 667 13.99 33.79 -29.49
N ALA A 668 14.98 34.65 -29.22
CA ALA A 668 15.11 35.97 -29.83
C ALA A 668 15.33 35.88 -31.34
N GLU A 669 16.07 34.90 -31.83
CA GLU A 669 16.21 34.62 -33.26
C GLU A 669 14.87 34.24 -33.88
N ARG A 670 14.17 33.28 -33.26
CA ARG A 670 12.86 32.80 -33.72
C ARG A 670 11.83 33.92 -33.84
N VAL A 671 11.80 34.85 -32.88
CA VAL A 671 10.86 35.98 -32.86
C VAL A 671 11.40 37.26 -33.52
N GLY A 672 12.58 37.19 -34.17
CA GLY A 672 13.17 38.31 -34.91
C GLY A 672 13.62 39.50 -34.05
N MET A 673 13.99 39.26 -32.79
CA MET A 673 14.44 40.29 -31.84
C MET A 673 15.97 40.45 -31.79
N MET A 674 16.75 39.54 -32.36
CA MET A 674 18.22 39.62 -32.34
C MET A 674 18.79 40.94 -32.87
N PRO A 675 18.32 41.52 -34.00
CA PRO A 675 18.83 42.81 -34.45
C PRO A 675 18.73 43.92 -33.39
N LYS A 676 17.66 43.94 -32.60
CA LYS A 676 17.50 44.93 -31.52
C LYS A 676 18.43 44.67 -30.34
N ILE A 677 18.68 43.40 -30.03
CA ILE A 677 19.59 42.99 -28.96
C ILE A 677 21.03 43.31 -29.37
N ASP A 678 21.44 42.94 -30.58
CA ASP A 678 22.78 43.23 -31.12
C ASP A 678 23.04 44.74 -31.13
N LEU A 679 22.08 45.55 -31.61
CA LEU A 679 22.18 47.01 -31.57
C LEU A 679 22.30 47.56 -30.13
N TRP A 680 21.58 46.97 -29.16
CA TRP A 680 21.71 47.34 -27.74
C TRP A 680 23.11 47.03 -27.20
N VAL A 681 23.66 45.84 -27.50
CA VAL A 681 25.02 45.43 -27.11
C VAL A 681 26.05 46.38 -27.71
N ILE A 682 25.96 46.67 -29.00
CA ILE A 682 26.85 47.59 -29.72
C ILE A 682 26.80 48.99 -29.12
N ALA A 683 25.60 49.52 -28.88
CA ALA A 683 25.42 50.83 -28.27
C ALA A 683 26.00 50.91 -26.85
N ARG A 684 25.93 49.82 -26.07
CA ARG A 684 26.52 49.73 -24.73
C ARG A 684 28.05 49.61 -24.81
N ALA A 685 28.58 48.81 -25.72
CA ALA A 685 30.01 48.66 -25.97
C ALA A 685 30.66 49.98 -26.40
N LEU A 686 30.06 50.68 -27.36
CA LEU A 686 30.54 51.98 -27.82
C LEU A 686 30.46 53.05 -26.73
N ARG A 687 29.35 53.12 -25.96
CA ARG A 687 29.25 54.01 -24.80
C ARG A 687 30.37 53.74 -23.80
N PHE A 688 30.63 52.46 -23.50
CA PHE A 688 31.68 52.08 -22.57
C PHE A 688 33.06 52.51 -23.08
N LEU A 689 33.39 52.19 -24.33
CA LEU A 689 34.66 52.58 -24.96
C LEU A 689 34.85 54.10 -24.99
N ALA A 690 33.78 54.88 -25.17
CA ALA A 690 33.82 56.34 -25.14
C ALA A 690 34.13 56.91 -23.74
N THR A 691 33.91 56.16 -22.66
CA THR A 691 34.32 56.56 -21.31
C THR A 691 35.80 56.34 -21.02
N LEU A 692 36.47 55.53 -21.84
CA LEU A 692 37.89 55.21 -21.66
C LEU A 692 38.77 56.32 -22.26
N PRO A 693 39.91 56.64 -21.63
CA PRO A 693 40.90 57.53 -22.22
C PRO A 693 41.34 57.07 -23.63
N SER A 694 41.61 58.02 -24.53
CA SER A 694 41.97 57.73 -25.92
C SER A 694 43.30 56.97 -26.07
N ASN A 695 44.17 56.98 -25.06
CA ASN A 695 45.40 56.19 -25.02
C ASN A 695 45.19 54.73 -24.55
N THR A 696 44.02 54.39 -24.00
CA THR A 696 43.71 53.02 -23.53
C THR A 696 43.57 52.08 -24.72
N ARG A 697 44.50 51.14 -24.89
CA ARG A 697 44.51 50.20 -26.02
C ARG A 697 43.67 48.96 -25.68
N VAL A 698 42.35 49.09 -25.80
CA VAL A 698 41.38 48.01 -25.55
C VAL A 698 40.53 47.79 -26.78
N GLY A 699 40.43 46.53 -27.19
CA GLY A 699 39.49 46.04 -28.20
C GLY A 699 38.40 45.21 -27.55
N LEU A 700 37.15 45.45 -27.94
CA LEU A 700 36.00 44.65 -27.51
C LEU A 700 35.50 43.81 -28.68
N THR A 701 35.38 42.51 -28.47
CA THR A 701 34.75 41.60 -29.42
C THR A 701 33.26 41.45 -29.08
N VAL A 702 32.41 41.46 -30.10
CA VAL A 702 30.95 41.42 -29.97
C VAL A 702 30.39 40.42 -30.97
N ASN A 703 29.65 39.43 -30.47
CA ASN A 703 28.91 38.48 -31.28
C ASN A 703 27.80 39.18 -32.09
N LEU A 704 27.72 38.85 -33.37
CA LEU A 704 26.74 39.43 -34.29
C LEU A 704 25.89 38.32 -34.93
N SER A 705 24.57 38.40 -34.74
CA SER A 705 23.66 37.39 -35.28
C SER A 705 23.54 37.45 -36.80
N ASN A 706 23.25 36.30 -37.41
CA ASN A 706 22.97 36.21 -38.85
C ASN A 706 21.78 37.10 -39.27
N ALA A 707 20.78 37.25 -38.40
CA ALA A 707 19.64 38.15 -38.65
C ALA A 707 20.08 39.61 -38.82
N THR A 708 21.05 40.07 -38.02
CA THR A 708 21.61 41.43 -38.12
C THR A 708 22.45 41.61 -39.37
N LEU A 709 23.28 40.62 -39.74
CA LEU A 709 24.09 40.64 -40.96
C LEU A 709 23.24 40.75 -42.25
N GLN A 710 21.99 40.29 -42.18
CA GLN A 710 21.05 40.34 -43.30
C GLN A 710 20.18 41.60 -43.31
N ASP A 711 20.15 42.38 -42.23
CA ASP A 711 19.30 43.56 -42.08
C ASP A 711 20.01 44.86 -42.53
N PRO A 712 19.60 45.49 -43.65
CA PRO A 712 20.20 46.73 -44.13
C PRO A 712 19.97 47.93 -43.20
N GLU A 713 18.90 47.94 -42.41
CA GLU A 713 18.63 49.03 -41.47
C GLU A 713 19.58 48.96 -40.27
N SER A 714 19.83 47.76 -39.75
CA SER A 714 20.86 47.54 -38.72
C SER A 714 22.24 48.02 -39.18
N LEU A 715 22.63 47.76 -40.44
CA LEU A 715 23.91 48.27 -40.97
C LEU A 715 24.02 49.79 -40.86
N LYS A 716 22.98 50.52 -41.30
CA LYS A 716 22.95 51.99 -41.23
C LYS A 716 23.03 52.48 -39.79
N LEU A 717 22.29 51.85 -38.88
CA LEU A 717 22.29 52.22 -37.47
C LEU A 717 23.67 51.98 -36.83
N ILE A 718 24.33 50.86 -37.12
CA ILE A 718 25.67 50.56 -36.60
C ILE A 718 26.69 51.58 -37.09
N ILE A 719 26.68 51.93 -38.38
CA ILE A 719 27.56 52.96 -38.94
C ILE A 719 27.33 54.30 -38.22
N ASN A 720 26.07 54.73 -38.07
CA ASN A 720 25.73 55.98 -37.37
C ASN A 720 26.17 55.97 -35.89
N MET A 721 26.03 54.82 -35.20
CA MET A 721 26.48 54.68 -33.81
C MET A 721 28.00 54.79 -33.69
N ILE A 722 28.75 54.17 -34.60
CA ILE A 722 30.21 54.24 -34.63
C ILE A 722 30.64 55.69 -34.88
N GLU A 723 30.15 56.31 -35.95
CA GLU A 723 30.48 57.70 -36.33
C GLU A 723 30.12 58.70 -35.22
N GLY A 724 28.95 58.52 -34.57
CA GLY A 724 28.50 59.39 -33.48
C GLY A 724 29.22 59.17 -32.14
N SER A 725 29.90 58.05 -31.94
CA SER A 725 30.55 57.72 -30.65
C SER A 725 31.88 58.43 -30.43
N GLY A 726 32.58 58.84 -31.49
CA GLY A 726 33.95 59.34 -31.43
C GLY A 726 35.00 58.28 -31.06
N VAL A 727 34.60 57.01 -30.91
CA VAL A 727 35.50 55.89 -30.62
C VAL A 727 36.18 55.44 -31.93
N PRO A 728 37.50 55.20 -31.94
CA PRO A 728 38.15 54.57 -33.08
C PRO A 728 37.50 53.22 -33.38
N ALA A 729 36.90 53.08 -34.57
CA ALA A 729 36.14 51.89 -34.95
C ALA A 729 36.95 50.59 -34.88
N SER A 730 38.29 50.68 -34.98
CA SER A 730 39.20 49.55 -34.84
C SER A 730 39.14 48.88 -33.47
N ARG A 731 38.66 49.56 -32.42
CA ARG A 731 38.44 48.98 -31.09
C ARG A 731 37.23 48.05 -31.04
N LEU A 732 36.40 48.02 -32.07
CA LEU A 732 35.27 47.11 -32.16
C LEU A 732 35.62 45.97 -33.11
N ILE A 733 35.47 44.75 -32.62
CA ILE A 733 35.67 43.52 -33.40
C ILE A 733 34.33 42.79 -33.41
N PHE A 734 33.78 42.49 -34.58
CA PHE A 734 32.57 41.69 -34.67
C PHE A 734 32.89 40.22 -34.92
N GLU A 735 32.28 39.35 -34.12
CA GLU A 735 32.37 37.90 -34.26
C GLU A 735 31.17 37.40 -35.05
N VAL A 736 31.43 36.57 -36.07
CA VAL A 736 30.39 35.98 -36.92
C VAL A 736 30.64 34.47 -37.02
N THR A 737 29.61 33.67 -36.80
CA THR A 737 29.71 32.20 -36.85
C THR A 737 29.94 31.68 -38.29
N GLU A 738 30.69 30.59 -38.43
CA GLU A 738 31.00 29.97 -39.73
C GLU A 738 29.76 29.44 -40.50
N THR A 739 28.67 29.09 -39.81
CA THR A 739 27.47 28.39 -40.31
C THR A 739 26.48 29.25 -41.12
N SER A 740 26.97 29.91 -42.17
CA SER A 740 26.16 30.73 -43.07
C SER A 740 25.63 29.91 -44.28
N GLU A 741 24.31 29.82 -44.47
CA GLU A 741 23.69 29.29 -45.71
C GLU A 741 24.20 30.07 -46.94
N ILE A 742 24.39 29.42 -48.10
CA ILE A 742 25.00 30.02 -49.30
C ILE A 742 24.35 31.37 -49.71
N GLY A 743 23.04 31.53 -49.51
CA GLY A 743 22.32 32.79 -49.77
C GLY A 743 22.68 33.94 -48.82
N SER A 744 23.06 33.63 -47.58
CA SER A 744 23.44 34.62 -46.56
C SER A 744 24.86 35.17 -46.74
N LEU A 745 25.76 34.40 -47.38
CA LEU A 745 27.17 34.76 -47.51
C LEU A 745 27.40 36.06 -48.30
N HIS A 746 26.62 36.32 -49.36
CA HIS A 746 26.78 37.55 -50.16
C HIS A 746 26.35 38.80 -49.37
N SER A 747 25.21 38.72 -48.68
CA SER A 747 24.69 39.80 -47.82
C SER A 747 25.64 40.08 -46.65
N ALA A 748 26.09 39.03 -45.97
CA ALA A 748 27.07 39.11 -44.88
C ALA A 748 28.37 39.77 -45.37
N ARG A 749 28.92 39.33 -46.52
CA ARG A 749 30.14 39.93 -47.09
C ARG A 749 29.98 41.43 -47.35
N ARG A 750 28.86 41.86 -47.95
CA ARG A 750 28.58 43.27 -48.21
C ARG A 750 28.47 44.07 -46.91
N PHE A 751 27.80 43.51 -45.90
CA PHE A 751 27.66 44.11 -44.58
C PHE A 751 29.02 44.30 -43.91
N MET A 752 29.84 43.25 -43.88
CA MET A 752 31.18 43.28 -43.28
C MET A 752 32.11 44.26 -44.02
N GLN A 753 32.05 44.30 -45.36
CA GLN A 753 32.85 45.25 -46.16
C GLN A 753 32.50 46.71 -45.83
N ALA A 754 31.22 47.04 -45.67
CA ALA A 754 30.78 48.40 -45.31
C ALA A 754 31.24 48.82 -43.91
N LEU A 755 31.25 47.91 -42.93
CA LEU A 755 31.79 48.22 -41.60
C LEU A 755 33.32 48.26 -41.59
N ARG A 756 33.98 47.44 -42.39
CA ARG A 756 35.44 47.49 -42.54
C ARG A 756 35.91 48.82 -43.13
N THR A 757 35.14 49.45 -44.03
CA THR A 757 35.46 50.81 -44.51
C THR A 757 35.41 51.88 -43.42
N GLN A 758 34.69 51.62 -42.32
CA GLN A 758 34.70 52.48 -41.13
C GLN A 758 35.87 52.19 -40.18
N GLY A 759 36.62 51.10 -40.40
CA GLY A 759 37.75 50.67 -39.59
C GLY A 759 37.46 49.55 -38.59
N VAL A 760 36.25 48.97 -38.62
CA VAL A 760 35.86 47.82 -37.78
C VAL A 760 36.61 46.56 -38.21
N ARG A 761 36.96 45.72 -37.23
CA ARG A 761 37.60 44.41 -37.43
C ARG A 761 36.59 43.26 -37.32
N PHE A 762 36.93 42.11 -37.87
CA PHE A 762 36.08 40.92 -37.81
C PHE A 762 36.82 39.66 -37.38
N ALA A 763 36.15 38.81 -36.62
CA ALA A 763 36.57 37.46 -36.29
C ALA A 763 35.56 36.46 -36.84
N LEU A 764 36.05 35.35 -37.41
CA LEU A 764 35.21 34.19 -37.72
C LEU A 764 35.18 33.27 -36.50
N ASP A 765 33.99 32.99 -36.00
CA ASP A 765 33.74 32.18 -34.82
C ASP A 765 33.34 30.73 -35.16
N ASP A 766 33.48 29.82 -34.20
CA ASP A 766 33.21 28.37 -34.31
C ASP A 766 34.00 27.63 -35.41
N PHE A 767 35.19 28.10 -35.76
CA PHE A 767 35.94 27.58 -36.90
C PHE A 767 36.34 26.10 -36.70
N GLY A 768 35.92 25.26 -37.65
CA GLY A 768 36.28 23.83 -37.68
C GLY A 768 35.15 22.87 -37.30
N THR A 769 33.99 23.38 -36.89
CA THR A 769 32.79 22.58 -36.60
C THR A 769 31.86 22.40 -37.81
N GLY A 770 31.96 23.29 -38.80
CA GLY A 770 31.13 23.27 -40.01
C GLY A 770 31.75 22.51 -41.19
N PHE A 771 30.91 22.12 -42.15
CA PHE A 771 31.34 21.60 -43.47
C PHE A 771 31.83 22.72 -44.42
N SER A 772 32.04 23.93 -43.91
CA SER A 772 32.37 25.10 -44.69
C SER A 772 33.74 24.95 -45.34
N SER A 773 33.73 24.99 -46.66
CA SER A 773 34.91 24.85 -47.49
C SER A 773 35.84 26.03 -47.28
N ILE A 774 37.15 25.78 -47.21
CA ILE A 774 38.26 26.76 -47.25
C ILE A 774 38.04 27.87 -48.32
N SER A 775 37.24 27.58 -49.35
CA SER A 775 36.81 28.54 -50.37
C SER A 775 36.05 29.75 -49.82
N HIS A 776 35.25 29.62 -48.74
CA HIS A 776 34.48 30.73 -48.17
C HIS A 776 35.37 31.69 -47.38
N LEU A 777 36.31 31.15 -46.59
CA LEU A 777 37.23 31.93 -45.76
C LEU A 777 38.07 32.91 -46.59
N LYS A 778 38.48 32.51 -47.81
CA LYS A 778 39.22 33.37 -48.74
C LYS A 778 38.47 34.64 -49.17
N HIS A 779 37.14 34.66 -49.05
CA HIS A 779 36.31 35.75 -49.55
C HIS A 779 35.69 36.62 -48.46
N LEU A 780 35.79 36.22 -47.20
CA LEU A 780 35.29 36.99 -46.06
C LEU A 780 36.37 37.96 -45.56
N PRO A 781 36.03 39.24 -45.30
CA PRO A 781 36.99 40.24 -44.89
C PRO A 781 37.27 40.16 -43.37
N VAL A 782 37.73 39.01 -42.89
CA VAL A 782 38.06 38.77 -41.48
C VAL A 782 39.53 39.08 -41.16
N ASP A 783 39.82 39.34 -39.88
CA ASP A 783 41.16 39.59 -39.33
C ASP A 783 41.59 38.48 -38.36
N PHE A 784 40.60 37.82 -37.73
CA PHE A 784 40.81 36.73 -36.78
C PHE A 784 39.99 35.49 -37.15
N VAL A 785 40.45 34.35 -36.67
CA VAL A 785 39.72 33.08 -36.66
C VAL A 785 39.77 32.52 -35.25
N LYS A 786 38.60 32.22 -34.66
CA LYS A 786 38.46 31.58 -33.36
C LYS A 786 38.27 30.08 -33.57
N ILE A 787 39.19 29.26 -33.06
CA ILE A 787 39.09 27.80 -33.11
C ILE A 787 38.17 27.36 -31.98
N GLU A 788 37.12 26.63 -32.35
CA GLU A 788 36.07 26.20 -31.43
C GLU A 788 36.61 25.33 -30.30
N GLY A 789 36.06 25.56 -29.11
CA GLY A 789 36.55 24.98 -27.86
C GLY A 789 36.61 23.45 -27.83
N SER A 790 35.66 22.75 -28.43
CA SER A 790 35.64 21.28 -28.39
C SER A 790 36.82 20.62 -29.12
N LEU A 791 37.47 21.32 -30.07
CA LEU A 791 38.73 20.88 -30.69
C LEU A 791 39.96 21.17 -29.81
N ILE A 792 39.85 22.14 -28.89
CA ILE A 792 40.93 22.58 -27.99
C ILE A 792 40.99 21.73 -26.72
N THR A 793 39.82 21.36 -26.17
CA THR A 793 39.70 20.60 -24.91
C THR A 793 40.46 19.27 -24.94
N ASP A 794 40.51 18.60 -26.10
CA ASP A 794 41.07 17.25 -26.27
C ASP A 794 42.54 17.22 -26.77
N LEU A 795 43.20 18.39 -26.90
CA LEU A 795 44.53 18.53 -27.51
C LEU A 795 45.65 17.77 -26.80
N THR A 796 45.56 17.54 -25.49
CA THR A 796 46.66 16.92 -24.73
C THR A 796 46.76 15.42 -24.94
N GLU A 797 45.72 14.80 -25.52
CA GLU A 797 45.55 13.34 -25.56
C GLU A 797 45.24 12.84 -26.97
N SER A 798 44.50 13.60 -27.78
CA SER A 798 44.18 13.23 -29.16
C SER A 798 45.26 13.68 -30.14
N SER A 799 45.96 12.72 -30.78
CA SER A 799 46.89 13.03 -31.87
C SER A 799 46.17 13.59 -33.09
N ARG A 800 44.91 13.21 -33.28
CA ARG A 800 44.07 13.68 -34.39
C ARG A 800 43.71 15.15 -34.20
N ASP A 801 43.25 15.55 -33.03
CA ASP A 801 42.83 16.94 -32.78
C ASP A 801 44.04 17.87 -32.78
N ARG A 802 45.18 17.42 -32.25
CA ARG A 802 46.47 18.14 -32.42
C ARG A 802 46.81 18.39 -33.88
N THR A 803 46.66 17.38 -34.72
CA THR A 803 46.95 17.51 -36.16
C THR A 803 45.96 18.45 -36.83
N MET A 804 44.68 18.37 -36.45
CA MET A 804 43.60 19.19 -36.99
C MET A 804 43.81 20.67 -36.62
N VAL A 805 44.01 20.97 -35.35
CA VAL A 805 44.27 22.33 -34.86
C VAL A 805 45.56 22.90 -35.44
N ALA A 806 46.65 22.13 -35.53
CA ALA A 806 47.89 22.58 -36.17
C ALA A 806 47.71 22.90 -37.67
N SER A 807 46.91 22.11 -38.36
CA SER A 807 46.55 22.38 -39.76
C SER A 807 45.71 23.64 -39.89
N MET A 808 44.77 23.87 -38.97
CA MET A 808 43.94 25.08 -38.94
C MET A 808 44.76 26.34 -38.66
N VAL A 809 45.67 26.30 -37.68
CA VAL A 809 46.58 27.41 -37.38
C VAL A 809 47.42 27.75 -38.61
N SER A 810 48.04 26.73 -39.21
CA SER A 810 48.87 26.91 -40.42
C SER A 810 48.08 27.50 -41.59
N LEU A 811 46.83 27.05 -41.78
CA LEU A 811 45.94 27.56 -42.83
C LEU A 811 45.53 29.01 -42.59
N ALA A 812 45.16 29.37 -41.35
CA ALA A 812 44.78 30.72 -40.99
C ALA A 812 45.95 31.70 -41.23
N HIS A 813 47.17 31.32 -40.82
CA HIS A 813 48.37 32.11 -41.09
C HIS A 813 48.70 32.22 -42.58
N ALA A 814 48.49 31.16 -43.37
CA ALA A 814 48.65 31.22 -44.82
C ALA A 814 47.67 32.18 -45.51
N LEU A 815 46.56 32.52 -44.83
CA LEU A 815 45.59 33.54 -45.25
C LEU A 815 45.82 34.90 -44.55
N GLU A 816 46.94 35.07 -43.84
CA GLU A 816 47.30 36.27 -43.09
C GLU A 816 46.32 36.61 -41.95
N LEU A 817 45.62 35.60 -41.42
CA LEU A 817 44.67 35.73 -40.32
C LEU A 817 45.33 35.38 -38.98
N LYS A 818 44.94 36.07 -37.92
CA LYS A 818 45.36 35.74 -36.54
C LYS A 818 44.45 34.68 -35.94
N VAL A 819 45.01 33.80 -35.12
CA VAL A 819 44.28 32.69 -34.50
C VAL A 819 44.02 32.94 -33.02
N ILE A 820 42.77 32.77 -32.62
CA ILE A 820 42.33 32.77 -31.22
C ILE A 820 41.92 31.33 -30.88
N ALA A 821 42.53 30.73 -29.86
CA ALA A 821 42.13 29.42 -29.36
C ALA A 821 41.19 29.58 -28.16
N GLU A 822 40.00 29.00 -28.23
CA GLU A 822 38.99 29.09 -27.18
C GLU A 822 39.07 27.94 -26.17
N HIS A 823 38.37 28.07 -25.04
CA HIS A 823 38.27 27.03 -24.00
C HIS A 823 39.62 26.50 -23.52
N VAL A 824 40.63 27.38 -23.42
CA VAL A 824 41.93 27.04 -22.85
C VAL A 824 41.80 26.93 -21.35
N ASP A 825 41.73 25.70 -20.85
CA ASP A 825 41.46 25.40 -19.42
C ASP A 825 42.69 24.87 -18.64
N SER A 826 43.86 24.78 -19.28
CA SER A 826 45.08 24.35 -18.58
C SER A 826 46.38 24.95 -19.12
N GLN A 827 47.38 25.09 -18.26
CA GLN A 827 48.72 25.54 -18.65
C GLN A 827 49.37 24.64 -19.71
N HIS A 828 49.05 23.34 -19.69
CA HIS A 828 49.59 22.40 -20.67
C HIS A 828 49.04 22.66 -22.08
N THR A 829 47.71 22.88 -22.19
CA THR A 829 47.05 23.28 -23.43
C THR A 829 47.62 24.59 -23.96
N LEU A 830 47.81 25.59 -23.08
CA LEU A 830 48.39 26.87 -23.44
C LEU A 830 49.81 26.75 -24.01
N ARG A 831 50.68 25.94 -23.40
CA ARG A 831 52.04 25.70 -23.92
C ARG A 831 52.02 25.02 -25.28
N TRP A 832 51.16 24.02 -25.47
CA TRP A 832 51.03 23.35 -26.76
C TRP A 832 50.52 24.31 -27.85
N LEU A 833 49.54 25.16 -27.54
CA LEU A 833 49.05 26.18 -28.45
C LEU A 833 50.16 27.20 -28.82
N ALA A 834 51.03 27.53 -27.88
CA ALA A 834 52.20 28.37 -28.13
C ALA A 834 53.17 27.71 -29.12
N ASP A 835 53.45 26.41 -28.95
CA ASP A 835 54.33 25.64 -29.84
C ASP A 835 53.71 25.46 -31.23
N CYS A 836 52.38 25.37 -31.29
CA CYS A 836 51.59 25.29 -32.52
C CYS A 836 51.51 26.64 -33.28
N GLY A 837 51.88 27.75 -32.63
CA GLY A 837 51.84 29.08 -33.23
C GLY A 837 50.51 29.83 -33.07
N ALA A 838 49.61 29.42 -32.18
CA ALA A 838 48.39 30.20 -31.94
C ALA A 838 48.75 31.62 -31.42
N ASP A 839 48.07 32.65 -31.92
CA ASP A 839 48.38 34.05 -31.59
C ASP A 839 47.79 34.47 -30.23
N TYR A 840 46.53 34.09 -29.98
CA TYR A 840 45.77 34.44 -28.79
C TYR A 840 45.08 33.21 -28.18
N ALA A 841 44.78 33.29 -26.89
CA ALA A 841 44.04 32.28 -26.15
C ALA A 841 42.96 32.92 -25.26
N GLN A 842 41.86 32.18 -25.09
CA GLN A 842 40.72 32.51 -24.25
C GLN A 842 40.22 31.25 -23.54
N GLY A 843 39.80 31.35 -22.29
CA GLY A 843 39.26 30.22 -21.52
C GLY A 843 39.22 30.48 -20.01
N HIS A 844 38.58 29.60 -19.25
CA HIS A 844 38.39 29.80 -17.80
C HIS A 844 39.71 29.83 -17.04
N PHE A 845 40.75 29.14 -17.53
CA PHE A 845 42.10 29.19 -16.96
C PHE A 845 42.73 30.58 -17.00
N LEU A 846 42.34 31.41 -17.97
CA LEU A 846 42.88 32.75 -18.21
C LEU A 846 42.04 33.86 -17.55
N GLY A 847 40.81 33.54 -17.17
CA GLY A 847 39.90 34.44 -16.48
C GLY A 847 38.43 34.04 -16.69
N GLU A 848 37.68 34.03 -15.60
CA GLU A 848 36.23 33.86 -15.63
C GLU A 848 35.54 35.11 -16.20
N PRO A 849 34.37 34.98 -16.86
CA PRO A 849 33.57 36.11 -17.28
C PRO A 849 33.14 36.98 -16.08
N VAL A 850 33.55 38.25 -16.07
CA VAL A 850 33.21 39.24 -15.02
C VAL A 850 32.45 40.41 -15.62
N ARG A 851 31.70 41.18 -14.81
CA ARG A 851 30.92 42.31 -15.35
C ARG A 851 31.84 43.36 -15.96
N LEU A 852 31.42 43.92 -17.11
CA LEU A 852 32.17 44.96 -17.82
C LEU A 852 32.53 46.15 -16.91
N GLU A 853 31.63 46.51 -16.00
CA GLU A 853 31.82 47.61 -15.06
C GLU A 853 32.77 47.30 -13.89
N GLU A 854 33.09 46.02 -13.65
CA GLU A 854 33.97 45.59 -12.55
C GLU A 854 35.45 45.57 -12.94
N ILE A 855 35.77 45.62 -14.24
CA ILE A 855 37.16 45.70 -14.72
C ILE A 855 37.65 47.15 -14.71
N ASP A 856 38.75 47.40 -14.00
CA ASP A 856 39.47 48.67 -14.07
C ASP A 856 40.39 48.73 -15.30
N PHE A 857 39.81 49.07 -16.45
CA PHE A 857 40.58 49.26 -17.69
C PHE A 857 41.57 50.43 -17.63
N ARG A 858 41.47 51.34 -16.65
CA ARG A 858 42.45 52.44 -16.50
C ARG A 858 43.78 51.92 -15.98
N ALA A 859 43.78 50.81 -15.25
CA ALA A 859 44.99 50.13 -14.80
C ALA A 859 45.86 49.64 -15.97
N LEU A 860 45.31 49.51 -17.19
CA LEU A 860 46.08 49.18 -18.40
C LEU A 860 46.98 50.34 -18.88
N ASN A 861 46.73 51.57 -18.42
CA ASN A 861 47.53 52.74 -18.77
C ASN A 861 48.62 53.07 -17.73
N ALA A 862 48.66 52.37 -16.60
CA ALA A 862 49.63 52.61 -15.55
C ALA A 862 51.00 52.09 -16.01
N VAL A 863 51.92 53.01 -16.35
CA VAL A 863 53.34 52.68 -16.54
C VAL A 863 53.87 52.16 -15.21
N PRO A 864 54.58 51.02 -15.15
CA PRO A 864 55.21 50.59 -13.91
C PRO A 864 56.21 51.66 -13.47
N GLU A 865 56.08 52.15 -12.22
CA GLU A 865 57.16 52.91 -11.60
C GLU A 865 58.41 52.01 -11.59
N ALA A 866 59.50 52.54 -12.14
CA ALA A 866 60.74 51.83 -12.45
C ALA A 866 61.49 51.34 -11.21
#